data_AF-A0A1Y4SDZ8-F1
#
_entry.id   AF-A0A1Y4SDZ8-F1
#
_cell.length_a   1.000
_cell.length_b   1.000
_cell.length_c   1.000
_cell.angle_alpha   90.00
_cell.angle_beta   90.00
_cell.angle_gamma   90.00
#
_symmetry.space_group_name_H-M   'P 1'
#
loop_
_entity.id
_entity.type
_entity.pdbx_description
1 polymer ?
#
loop_
_entity_poly.entity_id
_entity_poly.type
_entity_poly.pdbx_seq_one_letter_code
_entity_poly.pdbx_strand_id
1 'polypeptide(L)'
;MKLKYKSSLFVIKAAIIAFFATLPMFFQLEVNSFQEICKYLGVKNDIHILDSYLNKIRFLIGDFLMSFDGSSVAFLVIFIIFICLYLKFNSIADRKLKKCIIIPSLLFAFFEVFGESFAKTDSWNLVFTNYRTVLKGCVLFIGYTSFFVIILGLLFYYLSTKKLFHTQLQEKDWFTANKKSFFVVMGIILLCWLPSLIFNFPGITNYDFFDMLDSFYGVETYSLRAVTLIDPSVTLNNNNPVLQTLLAVGCMKIGNILHLPWLGLMIFCYGQALMFAAVLSYVIYKLAQLGVHKYIRVGLVLLFGLVPVNANYAVTTLKDVNFAFVFVLYLLCLLEMVRSPEIFFRNKKKLIYFSVINLILMLLRNNGAYVLIPTDIVLCIYFRKYIKQIIFPTFIPAFVFVVIISNVIYPYFKIAPGSKREMYSVPFQQTARLVKEYGDEIPEEDRIIINKILNYDTIDERYQPELSDKVKATYKKDATAEEMRDYLGVWAKWLFIHPEVYVQATMNNCYGYFYPEAKSWIAYTEITPPGKRYGVSSPEVLSTGRRIVNEIPEIVRDIPILGLTESIGFYTWLMICSIAYLIYISKKSVILVYTPLIVLLLTCMVSPANTMMRYIYPLILGVPILIAYILHIQNEEGDVNNV
;
A
#
# COMPACT_ATOMS: atom_id res chain seq x y z
N MET A 1 -26.73 44.29 -22.17
CA MET A 1 -25.26 44.34 -22.06
C MET A 1 -24.70 43.46 -20.91
N LYS A 2 -25.21 43.56 -19.66
CA LYS A 2 -24.74 42.74 -18.51
C LYS A 2 -24.85 41.21 -18.67
N LEU A 3 -25.85 40.69 -19.39
CA LEU A 3 -26.03 39.25 -19.65
C LEU A 3 -24.99 38.67 -20.64
N LYS A 4 -24.67 39.42 -21.70
CA LYS A 4 -23.66 39.03 -22.72
C LYS A 4 -22.23 39.03 -22.16
N TYR A 5 -21.95 39.91 -21.20
CA TYR A 5 -20.66 39.99 -20.50
C TYR A 5 -20.45 38.85 -19.49
N LYS A 6 -21.53 38.38 -18.85
CA LYS A 6 -21.47 37.20 -17.96
C LYS A 6 -21.23 35.90 -18.74
N SER A 7 -21.79 35.77 -19.95
CA SER A 7 -21.57 34.58 -20.78
C SER A 7 -20.15 34.51 -21.36
N SER A 8 -19.57 35.63 -21.78
CA SER A 8 -18.18 35.65 -22.29
C SER A 8 -17.16 35.32 -21.19
N LEU A 9 -17.33 35.90 -19.99
CA LEU A 9 -16.44 35.63 -18.85
C LEU A 9 -16.50 34.15 -18.41
N PHE A 10 -17.66 33.52 -18.54
CA PHE A 10 -17.85 32.11 -18.24
C PHE A 10 -17.10 31.17 -19.21
N VAL A 11 -17.18 31.45 -20.51
CA VAL A 11 -16.46 30.68 -21.54
C VAL A 11 -14.95 30.80 -21.37
N ILE A 12 -14.45 32.01 -21.07
CA ILE A 12 -13.02 32.24 -20.79
C ILE A 12 -12.57 31.42 -19.57
N LYS A 13 -13.34 31.43 -18.48
CA LYS A 13 -13.03 30.63 -17.28
C LYS A 13 -12.99 29.12 -17.59
N ALA A 14 -13.94 28.63 -18.37
CA ALA A 14 -13.97 27.22 -18.78
C ALA A 14 -12.74 26.84 -19.61
N ALA A 15 -12.34 27.68 -20.56
CA ALA A 15 -11.14 27.47 -21.35
C ALA A 15 -9.87 27.45 -20.48
N ILE A 16 -9.73 28.37 -19.52
CA ILE A 16 -8.56 28.41 -18.62
C ILE A 16 -8.46 27.13 -17.79
N ILE A 17 -9.56 26.69 -17.16
CA ILE A 17 -9.55 25.49 -16.31
C ILE A 17 -9.30 24.23 -17.14
N ALA A 18 -9.91 24.15 -18.34
CA ALA A 18 -9.67 23.02 -19.24
C ALA A 18 -8.22 22.98 -19.74
N PHE A 19 -7.58 24.14 -19.96
CA PHE A 19 -6.18 24.20 -20.33
C PHE A 19 -5.31 23.60 -19.23
N PHE A 20 -5.47 24.06 -17.99
CA PHE A 20 -4.74 23.51 -16.84
C PHE A 20 -5.02 22.01 -16.66
N ALA A 21 -6.27 21.55 -16.76
CA ALA A 21 -6.60 20.13 -16.63
C ALA A 21 -6.00 19.25 -17.75
N THR A 22 -5.61 19.84 -18.88
CA THR A 22 -4.96 19.15 -20.00
C THR A 22 -3.44 19.06 -19.82
N LEU A 23 -2.82 20.04 -19.13
CA LEU A 23 -1.37 20.12 -18.95
C LEU A 23 -0.72 18.84 -18.40
N PRO A 24 -1.27 18.13 -17.41
CA PRO A 24 -0.65 16.92 -16.87
C PRO A 24 -0.31 15.84 -17.91
N MET A 25 -1.02 15.81 -19.04
CA MET A 25 -0.79 14.81 -20.09
C MET A 25 0.27 15.22 -21.12
N PHE A 26 0.69 16.49 -21.13
CA PHE A 26 1.49 17.09 -22.21
C PHE A 26 2.61 18.01 -21.74
N PHE A 27 2.80 18.14 -20.43
CA PHE A 27 3.79 19.02 -19.83
C PHE A 27 4.71 18.23 -18.89
N GLN A 28 6.00 18.28 -19.16
CA GLN A 28 7.01 17.56 -18.38
C GLN A 28 7.44 18.36 -17.15
N LEU A 29 7.58 17.68 -16.00
CA LEU A 29 8.07 18.29 -14.77
C LEU A 29 9.57 18.65 -14.86
N GLU A 30 10.34 17.85 -15.61
CA GLU A 30 11.78 18.03 -15.77
C GLU A 30 12.14 19.38 -16.43
N VAL A 31 13.30 19.91 -16.03
CA VAL A 31 13.85 21.14 -16.57
C VAL A 31 14.86 20.85 -17.66
N ASN A 32 14.74 21.54 -18.78
CA ASN A 32 15.66 21.40 -19.90
C ASN A 32 17.02 21.97 -19.53
N SER A 33 18.08 21.38 -20.08
CA SER A 33 19.44 21.80 -19.78
C SER A 33 19.68 23.24 -20.24
N PHE A 34 20.61 23.93 -19.58
CA PHE A 34 20.87 25.33 -19.92
C PHE A 34 21.27 25.49 -21.39
N GLN A 35 22.12 24.58 -21.87
CA GLN A 35 22.61 24.56 -23.25
C GLN A 35 21.50 24.33 -24.28
N GLU A 36 20.56 23.42 -24.00
CA GLU A 36 19.43 23.15 -24.89
C GLU A 36 18.51 24.35 -25.02
N ILE A 37 18.25 25.06 -23.93
CA ILE A 37 17.42 26.27 -23.95
C ILE A 37 18.14 27.39 -24.70
N CYS A 38 19.45 27.59 -24.49
CA CYS A 38 20.22 28.55 -25.29
C CYS A 38 20.12 28.26 -26.79
N LYS A 39 20.26 26.98 -27.17
CA LYS A 39 20.10 26.51 -28.55
C LYS A 39 18.70 26.79 -29.08
N TYR A 40 17.66 26.48 -28.31
CA TYR A 40 16.25 26.71 -28.68
C TYR A 40 15.94 28.20 -28.86
N LEU A 41 16.46 29.06 -27.98
CA LEU A 41 16.24 30.50 -28.02
C LEU A 41 17.15 31.24 -29.03
N GLY A 42 18.12 30.55 -29.63
CA GLY A 42 19.10 31.14 -30.55
C GLY A 42 20.06 32.13 -29.86
N VAL A 43 20.40 31.89 -28.59
CA VAL A 43 21.33 32.74 -27.81
C VAL A 43 22.63 31.99 -27.52
N LYS A 44 23.73 32.73 -27.31
CA LYS A 44 25.02 32.11 -26.96
C LYS A 44 24.90 31.32 -25.66
N ASN A 45 25.66 30.24 -25.54
CA ASN A 45 25.76 29.46 -24.31
C ASN A 45 26.67 30.16 -23.32
N ASP A 46 26.20 31.28 -22.75
CA ASP A 46 26.92 32.12 -21.80
C ASP A 46 26.05 32.37 -20.57
N ILE A 47 26.54 31.98 -19.39
CA ILE A 47 25.78 32.04 -18.15
C ILE A 47 25.48 33.49 -17.72
N HIS A 48 26.33 34.45 -18.13
CA HIS A 48 26.15 35.88 -17.85
C HIS A 48 24.91 36.47 -18.53
N ILE A 49 24.32 35.78 -19.51
CA ILE A 49 23.03 36.15 -20.09
C ILE A 49 21.95 36.21 -19.02
N LEU A 50 22.04 35.37 -17.98
CA LEU A 50 21.08 35.36 -16.88
C LEU A 50 21.22 36.53 -15.92
N ASP A 51 22.22 37.41 -16.05
CA ASP A 51 22.35 38.58 -15.16
C ASP A 51 21.22 39.60 -15.41
N SER A 52 20.64 39.61 -16.61
CA SER A 52 19.48 40.43 -16.96
C SER A 52 18.15 39.73 -16.61
N TYR A 53 17.27 40.43 -15.89
CA TYR A 53 15.92 39.96 -15.58
C TYR A 53 15.11 39.58 -16.83
N LEU A 54 15.21 40.36 -17.91
CA LEU A 54 14.53 40.07 -19.17
C LEU A 54 14.99 38.74 -19.77
N ASN A 55 16.28 38.46 -19.69
CA ASN A 55 16.84 37.19 -20.17
C ASN A 55 16.45 36.03 -19.26
N LYS A 56 16.38 36.19 -17.93
CA LYS A 56 15.83 35.16 -17.03
C LYS A 56 14.39 34.79 -17.41
N ILE A 57 13.54 35.79 -17.70
CA ILE A 57 12.17 35.56 -18.17
C ILE A 57 12.16 34.84 -19.52
N ARG A 58 12.98 35.29 -20.48
CA ARG A 58 13.10 34.62 -21.79
C ARG A 58 13.55 33.16 -21.64
N PHE A 59 14.46 32.90 -20.72
CA PHE A 59 14.98 31.56 -20.42
C PHE A 59 13.91 30.66 -19.81
N LEU A 60 13.15 31.18 -18.84
CA LEU A 60 12.00 30.52 -18.25
C LEU A 60 10.95 30.17 -19.31
N ILE A 61 10.61 31.12 -20.19
CA ILE A 61 9.65 30.88 -21.28
C ILE A 61 10.17 29.81 -22.22
N GLY A 62 11.46 29.86 -22.60
CA GLY A 62 12.09 28.83 -23.43
C GLY A 62 11.98 27.44 -22.79
N ASP A 63 12.34 27.31 -21.53
CA ASP A 63 12.23 26.05 -20.77
C ASP A 63 10.78 25.55 -20.67
N PHE A 64 9.82 26.45 -20.45
CA PHE A 64 8.39 26.11 -20.42
C PHE A 64 7.91 25.60 -21.77
N LEU A 65 8.24 26.30 -22.86
CA LEU A 65 7.82 25.91 -24.22
C LEU A 65 8.43 24.57 -24.64
N MET A 66 9.67 24.30 -24.24
CA MET A 66 10.34 23.02 -24.52
C MET A 66 9.75 21.85 -23.72
N SER A 67 9.18 22.10 -22.55
CA SER A 67 8.53 21.05 -21.74
C SER A 67 7.14 20.67 -22.22
N PHE A 68 6.58 21.39 -23.19
CA PHE A 68 5.40 20.91 -23.90
C PHE A 68 5.81 19.86 -24.93
N ASP A 69 5.08 18.76 -24.98
CA ASP A 69 5.25 17.71 -26.00
C ASP A 69 4.68 18.14 -27.38
N GLY A 70 4.70 19.45 -27.65
CA GLY A 70 4.25 20.08 -28.89
C GLY A 70 2.73 20.31 -29.01
N SER A 71 2.37 21.11 -30.03
CA SER A 71 0.97 21.34 -30.44
C SER A 71 0.46 20.14 -31.25
N SER A 72 -0.08 19.13 -30.56
CA SER A 72 -0.64 17.95 -31.21
C SER A 72 -2.16 18.05 -31.38
N VAL A 73 -2.70 17.35 -32.38
CA VAL A 73 -4.16 17.17 -32.51
C VAL A 73 -4.74 16.51 -31.25
N ALA A 74 -3.97 15.64 -30.59
CA ALA A 74 -4.35 15.03 -29.32
C ALA A 74 -4.56 16.06 -28.21
N PHE A 75 -3.67 17.05 -28.08
CA PHE A 75 -3.83 18.14 -27.12
C PHE A 75 -5.14 18.90 -27.36
N LEU A 76 -5.42 19.27 -28.62
CA LEU A 76 -6.66 19.98 -28.98
C LEU A 76 -7.91 19.17 -28.64
N VAL A 77 -7.91 17.87 -28.96
CA VAL A 77 -9.02 16.96 -28.67
C VAL A 77 -9.25 16.85 -27.16
N ILE A 78 -8.20 16.60 -26.38
CA ILE A 78 -8.29 16.47 -24.92
C ILE A 78 -8.72 17.79 -24.28
N PHE A 79 -8.19 18.92 -24.76
CA PHE A 79 -8.61 20.24 -24.31
C PHE A 79 -10.11 20.49 -24.54
N ILE A 80 -10.64 20.17 -25.72
CA ILE A 80 -12.07 20.29 -26.03
C ILE A 80 -12.90 19.34 -25.13
N ILE A 81 -12.43 18.11 -24.91
CA ILE A 81 -13.06 17.18 -23.98
C ILE A 81 -13.14 17.80 -22.57
N PHE A 82 -12.05 18.38 -22.06
CA PHE A 82 -12.05 19.02 -20.75
C PHE A 82 -12.94 20.26 -20.67
N ILE A 83 -13.09 21.02 -21.75
CA ILE A 83 -14.12 22.08 -21.81
C ILE A 83 -15.50 21.46 -21.58
N CYS A 84 -15.86 20.42 -22.34
CA CYS A 84 -17.15 19.74 -22.22
C CYS A 84 -17.37 19.16 -20.80
N LEU A 85 -16.36 18.49 -20.25
CA LEU A 85 -16.40 17.90 -18.91
C LEU A 85 -16.52 18.97 -17.82
N TYR A 86 -15.77 20.07 -17.92
CA TYR A 86 -15.84 21.17 -16.97
C TYR A 86 -17.21 21.87 -17.03
N LEU A 87 -17.75 22.11 -18.22
CA LEU A 87 -19.08 22.70 -18.37
C LEU A 87 -20.14 21.80 -17.73
N LYS A 88 -20.05 20.48 -17.96
CA LYS A 88 -20.94 19.51 -17.31
C LYS A 88 -20.79 19.54 -15.79
N PHE A 89 -19.55 19.45 -15.28
CA PHE A 89 -19.25 19.54 -13.85
C PHE A 89 -19.80 20.83 -13.24
N ASN A 90 -19.56 21.99 -13.86
CA ASN A 90 -20.03 23.25 -13.31
C ASN A 90 -21.57 23.35 -13.29
N SER A 91 -22.27 22.71 -14.25
CA SER A 91 -23.75 22.66 -14.24
C SER A 91 -24.35 21.82 -13.10
N ILE A 92 -23.62 20.81 -12.60
CA ILE A 92 -24.12 19.86 -11.59
C ILE A 92 -23.51 20.10 -10.20
N ALA A 93 -22.39 20.83 -10.11
CA ALA A 93 -21.59 20.89 -8.89
C ALA A 93 -22.17 21.85 -7.85
N ASP A 94 -22.70 21.27 -6.78
CA ASP A 94 -23.13 21.98 -5.58
C ASP A 94 -21.97 22.25 -4.60
N ARG A 95 -22.28 22.93 -3.49
CA ARG A 95 -21.29 23.26 -2.46
C ARG A 95 -20.78 22.03 -1.71
N LYS A 96 -21.59 20.98 -1.57
CA LYS A 96 -21.24 19.76 -0.82
C LYS A 96 -20.24 18.94 -1.63
N LEU A 97 -20.54 18.67 -2.90
CA LEU A 97 -19.69 17.98 -3.86
C LEU A 97 -18.31 18.63 -3.94
N LYS A 98 -18.26 19.96 -4.14
CA LYS A 98 -16.98 20.71 -4.21
C LYS A 98 -16.13 20.55 -2.94
N LYS A 99 -16.75 20.57 -1.76
CA LYS A 99 -16.03 20.37 -0.48
C LYS A 99 -15.51 18.94 -0.33
N CYS A 100 -16.25 17.95 -0.80
CA CYS A 100 -15.87 16.54 -0.69
C CYS A 100 -14.75 16.15 -1.65
N ILE A 101 -14.67 16.77 -2.84
CA ILE A 101 -13.67 16.42 -3.86
C ILE A 101 -12.37 17.25 -3.77
N ILE A 102 -12.38 18.45 -3.18
CA ILE A 102 -11.19 19.32 -3.23
C ILE A 102 -9.98 18.72 -2.49
N ILE A 103 -10.20 18.11 -1.31
CA ILE A 103 -9.12 17.49 -0.52
C ILE A 103 -8.50 16.30 -1.28
N PRO A 104 -9.25 15.29 -1.76
CA PRO A 104 -8.65 14.20 -2.51
C PRO A 104 -7.99 14.68 -3.81
N SER A 105 -8.53 15.69 -4.50
CA SER A 105 -7.88 16.26 -5.70
C SER A 105 -6.52 16.91 -5.39
N LEU A 106 -6.40 17.65 -4.28
CA LEU A 106 -5.13 18.23 -3.85
C LEU A 106 -4.12 17.17 -3.43
N LEU A 107 -4.57 16.11 -2.74
CA LEU A 107 -3.72 14.98 -2.36
C LEU A 107 -3.19 14.23 -3.59
N PHE A 108 -4.04 13.94 -4.58
CA PHE A 108 -3.61 13.26 -5.80
C PHE A 108 -2.64 14.12 -6.62
N ALA A 109 -2.91 15.43 -6.73
CA ALA A 109 -1.96 16.35 -7.36
C ALA A 109 -0.61 16.40 -6.62
N PHE A 110 -0.62 16.34 -5.29
CA PHE A 110 0.60 16.24 -4.50
C PHE A 110 1.34 14.94 -4.78
N PHE A 111 0.64 13.79 -4.74
CA PHE A 111 1.26 12.49 -4.98
C PHE A 111 1.82 12.33 -6.39
N GLU A 112 1.17 12.91 -7.41
CA GLU A 112 1.68 12.94 -8.78
C GLU A 112 2.98 13.76 -8.88
N VAL A 113 2.93 15.04 -8.49
CA VAL A 113 4.08 15.95 -8.67
C VAL A 113 5.27 15.54 -7.81
N PHE A 114 5.04 15.21 -6.54
CA PHE A 114 6.11 14.81 -5.64
C PHE A 114 6.55 13.37 -5.89
N GLY A 115 5.61 12.47 -6.18
CA GLY A 115 5.91 11.07 -6.51
C GLY A 115 6.80 10.96 -7.74
N GLU A 116 6.51 11.73 -8.80
CA GLU A 116 7.38 11.81 -9.98
C GLU A 116 8.78 12.31 -9.63
N SER A 117 8.89 13.37 -8.81
CA SER A 117 10.20 13.89 -8.37
C SER A 117 11.00 12.84 -7.60
N PHE A 118 10.39 12.17 -6.62
CA PHE A 118 11.06 11.16 -5.83
C PHE A 118 11.46 9.93 -6.66
N ALA A 119 10.56 9.46 -7.54
CA ALA A 119 10.84 8.34 -8.44
C ALA A 119 12.03 8.60 -9.38
N LYS A 120 12.26 9.86 -9.78
CA LYS A 120 13.33 10.23 -10.72
C LYS A 120 14.62 10.69 -10.06
N THR A 121 14.56 11.25 -8.85
CA THR A 121 15.68 12.00 -8.26
C THR A 121 15.97 11.68 -6.80
N ASP A 122 15.28 10.72 -6.18
CA ASP A 122 15.39 10.40 -4.75
C ASP A 122 15.24 11.64 -3.83
N SER A 123 14.55 12.66 -4.33
CA SER A 123 14.45 13.99 -3.71
C SER A 123 13.28 14.77 -4.32
N TRP A 124 12.98 15.91 -3.74
CA TRP A 124 12.03 16.88 -4.31
C TRP A 124 12.69 17.86 -5.28
N ASN A 125 13.86 17.52 -5.84
CA ASN A 125 14.66 18.44 -6.65
C ASN A 125 13.93 18.90 -7.91
N LEU A 126 13.05 18.08 -8.50
CA LEU A 126 12.23 18.51 -9.64
C LEU A 126 11.16 19.56 -9.26
N VAL A 127 10.98 19.84 -7.96
CA VAL A 127 10.04 20.85 -7.45
C VAL A 127 10.80 22.04 -6.86
N PHE A 128 11.82 21.83 -6.03
CA PHE A 128 12.39 22.90 -5.19
C PHE A 128 13.84 23.33 -5.50
N THR A 129 14.48 22.82 -6.56
CA THR A 129 15.88 23.19 -6.86
C THR A 129 16.06 24.68 -7.22
N ASN A 130 15.20 25.24 -8.06
CA ASN A 130 15.30 26.63 -8.50
C ASN A 130 13.94 27.20 -8.93
N TYR A 131 13.90 28.49 -9.27
CA TYR A 131 12.64 29.15 -9.65
C TYR A 131 11.92 28.49 -10.84
N ARG A 132 12.64 27.84 -11.78
CA ARG A 132 12.03 27.15 -12.92
C ARG A 132 11.33 25.86 -12.48
N THR A 133 12.00 25.04 -11.67
CA THR A 133 11.40 23.81 -11.11
C THR A 133 10.17 24.15 -10.27
N VAL A 134 10.25 25.20 -9.44
CA VAL A 134 9.12 25.64 -8.60
C VAL A 134 7.93 26.05 -9.45
N LEU A 135 8.15 26.86 -10.49
CA LEU A 135 7.07 27.31 -11.37
C LEU A 135 6.45 26.14 -12.15
N LYS A 136 7.26 25.20 -12.66
CA LYS A 136 6.76 23.99 -13.33
C LYS A 136 5.95 23.11 -12.37
N GLY A 137 6.48 22.85 -11.18
CA GLY A 137 5.80 22.11 -10.13
C GLY A 137 4.45 22.75 -9.74
N CYS A 138 4.39 24.08 -9.58
CA CYS A 138 3.13 24.79 -9.34
C CYS A 138 2.13 24.65 -10.50
N VAL A 139 2.60 24.77 -11.75
CA VAL A 139 1.74 24.65 -12.93
C VAL A 139 1.16 23.24 -13.04
N LEU A 140 1.98 22.20 -12.86
CA LEU A 140 1.51 20.82 -12.83
C LEU A 140 0.59 20.54 -11.64
N PHE A 141 0.91 21.05 -10.45
CA PHE A 141 0.05 20.88 -9.28
C PHE A 141 -1.35 21.50 -9.50
N ILE A 142 -1.42 22.70 -10.07
CA ILE A 142 -2.70 23.34 -10.45
C ILE A 142 -3.39 22.54 -11.56
N GLY A 143 -2.63 22.02 -12.53
CA GLY A 143 -3.13 21.20 -13.62
C GLY A 143 -3.78 19.91 -13.14
N TYR A 144 -3.04 19.10 -12.38
CA TYR A 144 -3.55 17.87 -11.75
C TYR A 144 -4.72 18.16 -10.82
N THR A 145 -4.67 19.22 -10.01
CA THR A 145 -5.80 19.59 -9.15
C THR A 145 -7.05 19.88 -9.98
N SER A 146 -6.92 20.64 -11.08
CA SER A 146 -8.02 20.96 -11.98
C SER A 146 -8.58 19.70 -12.64
N PHE A 147 -7.69 18.81 -13.10
CA PHE A 147 -8.03 17.50 -13.66
C PHE A 147 -8.85 16.68 -12.66
N PHE A 148 -8.34 16.44 -11.45
CA PHE A 148 -9.01 15.59 -10.47
C PHE A 148 -10.30 16.20 -9.94
N VAL A 149 -10.42 17.53 -9.81
CA VAL A 149 -11.68 18.17 -9.39
C VAL A 149 -12.78 17.87 -10.41
N ILE A 150 -12.49 17.95 -11.71
CA ILE A 150 -13.47 17.65 -12.76
C ILE A 150 -13.83 16.17 -12.73
N ILE A 151 -12.83 15.28 -12.74
CA ILE A 151 -13.03 13.83 -12.83
C ILE A 151 -13.75 13.27 -11.59
N LEU A 152 -13.28 13.60 -10.38
CA LEU A 152 -13.92 13.14 -9.14
C LEU A 152 -15.30 13.75 -8.96
N GLY A 153 -15.50 15.01 -9.36
CA GLY A 153 -16.79 15.67 -9.31
C GLY A 153 -17.83 14.96 -10.17
N LEU A 154 -17.48 14.64 -11.42
CA LEU A 154 -18.34 13.87 -12.32
C LEU A 154 -18.57 12.44 -11.81
N LEU A 155 -17.52 11.76 -11.36
CA LEU A 155 -17.59 10.40 -10.80
C LEU A 155 -18.58 10.35 -9.63
N PHE A 156 -18.39 11.20 -8.61
CA PHE A 156 -19.24 11.21 -7.42
C PHE A 156 -20.69 11.56 -7.76
N TYR A 157 -20.91 12.53 -8.65
CA TYR A 157 -22.25 12.86 -9.10
C TYR A 157 -22.93 11.68 -9.79
N TYR A 158 -22.29 11.02 -10.75
CA TYR A 158 -22.89 9.91 -11.48
C TYR A 158 -23.09 8.67 -10.62
N LEU A 159 -22.13 8.35 -9.72
CA LEU A 159 -22.31 7.29 -8.74
C LEU A 159 -23.51 7.58 -7.81
N SER A 160 -23.72 8.85 -7.45
CA SER A 160 -24.82 9.21 -6.56
C SER A 160 -26.20 9.26 -7.23
N THR A 161 -26.25 9.57 -8.54
CA THR A 161 -27.51 9.84 -9.27
C THR A 161 -27.98 8.69 -10.15
N LYS A 162 -27.06 7.86 -10.65
CA LYS A 162 -27.42 6.70 -11.49
C LYS A 162 -27.43 5.44 -10.64
N LYS A 163 -28.58 4.76 -10.61
CA LYS A 163 -28.62 3.36 -10.17
C LYS A 163 -27.80 2.55 -11.15
N LEU A 164 -26.66 2.03 -10.70
CA LEU A 164 -25.81 1.16 -11.52
C LEU A 164 -26.44 -0.22 -11.69
N PHE A 165 -27.18 -0.67 -10.68
CA PHE A 165 -27.83 -1.97 -10.67
C PHE A 165 -29.16 -1.91 -9.89
N HIS A 166 -30.18 -2.63 -10.37
CA HIS A 166 -31.43 -2.81 -9.64
C HIS A 166 -31.31 -3.96 -8.63
N THR A 167 -31.82 -3.77 -7.42
CA THR A 167 -31.82 -4.79 -6.36
C THR A 167 -32.62 -6.03 -6.82
N GLN A 168 -31.96 -7.18 -7.00
CA GLN A 168 -32.66 -8.43 -7.31
C GLN A 168 -33.18 -9.07 -6.02
N LEU A 169 -34.49 -9.25 -5.94
CA LEU A 169 -35.16 -9.74 -4.72
C LEU A 169 -34.91 -11.23 -4.44
N GLN A 170 -34.64 -12.06 -5.45
CA GLN A 170 -34.23 -13.45 -5.29
C GLN A 170 -33.41 -13.95 -6.48
N GLU A 171 -32.14 -14.29 -6.26
CA GLU A 171 -31.33 -15.04 -7.22
C GLU A 171 -31.46 -16.54 -6.91
N LYS A 172 -31.95 -17.33 -7.87
CA LYS A 172 -31.89 -18.81 -7.84
C LYS A 172 -30.61 -19.35 -8.51
N ASP A 173 -29.64 -18.48 -8.77
CA ASP A 173 -28.45 -18.72 -9.58
C ASP A 173 -27.17 -19.00 -8.75
N TRP A 174 -26.05 -19.14 -9.47
CA TRP A 174 -24.68 -19.25 -8.96
C TRP A 174 -24.27 -17.94 -8.27
N PHE A 175 -23.20 -17.94 -7.46
CA PHE A 175 -22.70 -16.78 -6.69
C PHE A 175 -23.57 -16.30 -5.52
N THR A 176 -24.63 -17.02 -5.16
CA THR A 176 -25.57 -16.71 -4.06
C THR A 176 -25.07 -17.10 -2.67
N ALA A 177 -25.80 -16.72 -1.61
CA ALA A 177 -25.48 -17.02 -0.22
C ALA A 177 -25.81 -18.48 0.20
N ASN A 178 -25.37 -19.47 -0.58
CA ASN A 178 -25.55 -20.89 -0.28
C ASN A 178 -24.23 -21.68 -0.38
N LYS A 179 -24.23 -22.90 0.16
CA LYS A 179 -23.04 -23.77 0.21
C LYS A 179 -22.52 -24.16 -1.18
N LYS A 180 -23.42 -24.40 -2.16
CA LYS A 180 -23.03 -24.76 -3.54
C LYS A 180 -22.26 -23.61 -4.18
N SER A 181 -22.80 -22.39 -4.09
CA SER A 181 -22.16 -21.18 -4.60
C SER A 181 -20.79 -20.92 -3.96
N PHE A 182 -20.63 -21.20 -2.67
CA PHE A 182 -19.33 -21.14 -1.99
C PHE A 182 -18.28 -22.04 -2.65
N PHE A 183 -18.57 -23.33 -2.86
CA PHE A 183 -17.62 -24.25 -3.49
C PHE A 183 -17.39 -23.95 -4.98
N VAL A 184 -18.42 -23.49 -5.69
CA VAL A 184 -18.30 -23.04 -7.08
C VAL A 184 -17.36 -21.84 -7.20
N VAL A 185 -17.55 -20.81 -6.39
CA VAL A 185 -16.69 -19.61 -6.42
C VAL A 185 -15.26 -19.96 -6.05
N MET A 186 -15.07 -20.80 -5.01
CA MET A 186 -13.75 -21.30 -4.63
C MET A 186 -13.09 -22.05 -5.80
N GLY A 187 -13.83 -22.93 -6.48
CA GLY A 187 -13.35 -23.67 -7.64
C GLY A 187 -12.99 -22.77 -8.83
N ILE A 188 -13.76 -21.72 -9.10
CA ILE A 188 -13.45 -20.74 -10.17
C ILE A 188 -12.13 -20.02 -9.86
N ILE A 189 -11.93 -19.55 -8.62
CA ILE A 189 -10.69 -18.88 -8.23
C ILE A 189 -9.49 -19.83 -8.38
N LEU A 190 -9.61 -21.06 -7.89
CA LEU A 190 -8.55 -22.06 -8.02
C LEU A 190 -8.27 -22.43 -9.48
N LEU A 191 -9.29 -22.45 -10.34
CA LEU A 191 -9.13 -22.69 -11.77
C LEU A 191 -8.35 -21.55 -12.43
N CYS A 192 -8.63 -20.30 -12.07
CA CYS A 192 -7.84 -19.15 -12.54
C CYS A 192 -6.38 -19.23 -12.05
N TRP A 193 -6.16 -19.72 -10.83
CA TRP A 193 -4.82 -19.90 -10.26
C TRP A 193 -4.12 -21.18 -10.70
N LEU A 194 -4.79 -22.05 -11.47
CA LEU A 194 -4.27 -23.36 -11.88
C LEU A 194 -2.92 -23.28 -12.62
N PRO A 195 -2.68 -22.31 -13.53
CA PRO A 195 -1.36 -22.16 -14.14
C PRO A 195 -0.26 -21.91 -13.11
N SER A 196 -0.51 -21.04 -12.12
CA SER A 196 0.43 -20.79 -11.03
C SER A 196 0.63 -22.02 -10.16
N LEU A 197 -0.44 -22.74 -9.81
CA LEU A 197 -0.35 -23.98 -9.04
C LEU A 197 0.54 -25.01 -9.76
N ILE A 198 0.29 -25.28 -11.04
CA ILE A 198 1.02 -26.31 -11.81
C ILE A 198 2.49 -25.92 -12.00
N PHE A 199 2.77 -24.76 -12.59
CA PHE A 199 4.13 -24.43 -13.00
C PHE A 199 5.05 -24.04 -11.85
N ASN A 200 4.48 -23.57 -10.74
CA ASN A 200 5.24 -23.30 -9.53
C ASN A 200 5.36 -24.50 -8.59
N PHE A 201 4.89 -25.69 -8.95
CA PHE A 201 5.06 -26.89 -8.13
C PHE A 201 6.51 -27.05 -7.62
N PRO A 202 6.73 -27.45 -6.36
CA PRO A 202 5.74 -27.67 -5.28
C PRO A 202 5.27 -26.37 -4.59
N GLY A 203 5.87 -25.23 -4.92
CA GLY A 203 5.57 -23.89 -4.40
C GLY A 203 6.68 -22.91 -4.77
N ILE A 204 6.50 -21.65 -4.38
CA ILE A 204 7.53 -20.60 -4.47
C ILE A 204 7.96 -20.23 -3.05
N THR A 205 9.26 -19.99 -2.84
CA THR A 205 9.75 -19.56 -1.52
C THR A 205 10.48 -18.25 -1.57
N ASN A 206 10.35 -17.47 -0.51
CA ASN A 206 11.21 -16.31 -0.26
C ASN A 206 12.32 -16.65 0.74
N TYR A 207 13.27 -15.72 0.91
CA TYR A 207 14.35 -15.86 1.89
C TYR A 207 13.82 -15.95 3.33
N ASP A 208 12.73 -15.25 3.67
CA ASP A 208 12.14 -15.29 5.02
C ASP A 208 11.68 -16.70 5.41
N PHE A 209 11.18 -17.49 4.46
CA PHE A 209 10.75 -18.87 4.72
C PHE A 209 11.90 -19.75 5.19
N PHE A 210 13.06 -19.66 4.52
CA PHE A 210 14.23 -20.41 4.95
C PHE A 210 14.86 -19.81 6.20
N ASP A 211 14.84 -18.49 6.39
CA ASP A 211 15.24 -17.86 7.65
C ASP A 211 14.42 -18.37 8.84
N MET A 212 13.12 -18.63 8.67
CA MET A 212 12.27 -19.30 9.68
C MET A 212 12.73 -20.73 9.97
N LEU A 213 12.99 -21.55 8.94
CA LEU A 213 13.43 -22.93 9.11
C LEU A 213 14.83 -23.00 9.75
N ASP A 214 15.76 -22.23 9.23
CA ASP A 214 17.15 -22.16 9.67
C ASP A 214 17.24 -21.67 11.12
N SER A 215 16.45 -20.67 11.51
CA SER A 215 16.32 -20.22 12.90
C SER A 215 15.79 -21.32 13.82
N PHE A 216 14.92 -22.22 13.36
CA PHE A 216 14.45 -23.35 14.16
C PHE A 216 15.53 -24.45 14.29
N TYR A 217 16.35 -24.65 13.25
CA TYR A 217 17.36 -25.72 13.19
C TYR A 217 18.75 -25.32 13.70
N GLY A 218 18.90 -24.15 14.34
CA GLY A 218 20.20 -23.74 14.90
C GLY A 218 21.20 -23.22 13.88
N VAL A 219 20.72 -22.75 12.73
CA VAL A 219 21.55 -22.24 11.64
C VAL A 219 21.64 -20.73 11.75
N GLU A 220 22.82 -20.18 11.49
CA GLU A 220 22.99 -18.73 11.45
C GLU A 220 22.22 -18.09 10.30
N THR A 221 21.42 -17.07 10.62
CA THR A 221 20.56 -16.36 9.66
C THR A 221 20.59 -14.85 9.86
N TYR A 222 19.85 -14.11 9.02
CA TYR A 222 19.67 -12.67 9.21
C TYR A 222 18.88 -12.37 10.49
N SER A 223 17.78 -13.08 10.76
CA SER A 223 17.03 -12.90 12.00
C SER A 223 17.85 -13.20 13.23
N LEU A 224 18.65 -14.28 13.21
CA LEU A 224 19.47 -14.67 14.36
C LEU A 224 20.54 -13.63 14.68
N ARG A 225 21.19 -13.06 13.65
CA ARG A 225 22.16 -11.97 13.82
C ARG A 225 21.52 -10.71 14.39
N ALA A 226 20.24 -10.46 14.07
CA ALA A 226 19.50 -9.27 14.46
C ALA A 226 18.97 -9.26 15.90
N VAL A 227 18.83 -10.42 16.53
CA VAL A 227 18.25 -10.56 17.87
C VAL A 227 19.33 -10.81 18.93
N THR A 228 19.00 -10.48 20.17
CA THR A 228 19.76 -10.88 21.36
C THR A 228 19.09 -12.12 21.95
N LEU A 229 19.80 -13.24 21.95
CA LEU A 229 19.27 -14.52 22.43
C LEU A 229 19.16 -14.53 23.96
N ILE A 230 18.12 -15.19 24.48
CA ILE A 230 17.97 -15.45 25.93
C ILE A 230 18.91 -16.60 26.33
N ASP A 231 18.98 -17.62 25.48
CA ASP A 231 19.85 -18.78 25.63
C ASP A 231 20.47 -19.07 24.25
N PRO A 232 21.81 -19.10 24.11
CA PRO A 232 22.47 -19.38 22.84
C PRO A 232 22.11 -20.75 22.24
N SER A 233 21.65 -21.71 23.04
CA SER A 233 21.19 -23.03 22.56
C SER A 233 19.80 -22.99 21.92
N VAL A 234 19.02 -21.93 22.14
CA VAL A 234 17.68 -21.76 21.58
C VAL A 234 17.70 -20.64 20.54
N THR A 235 17.67 -21.04 19.28
CA THR A 235 17.80 -20.15 18.11
C THR A 235 16.46 -19.70 17.53
N LEU A 236 15.36 -20.36 17.93
CA LEU A 236 14.00 -19.92 17.63
C LEU A 236 13.76 -18.55 18.26
N ASN A 237 13.38 -17.58 17.43
CA ASN A 237 13.14 -16.22 17.87
C ASN A 237 11.88 -15.65 17.20
N ASN A 238 11.33 -14.60 17.79
CA ASN A 238 10.12 -13.94 17.30
C ASN A 238 10.44 -12.77 16.34
N ASN A 239 11.56 -12.78 15.62
CA ASN A 239 11.78 -11.81 14.53
C ASN A 239 10.85 -12.13 13.35
N ASN A 240 10.72 -13.42 13.04
CA ASN A 240 9.58 -13.95 12.31
C ASN A 240 8.51 -14.42 13.31
N PRO A 241 7.20 -14.29 13.00
CA PRO A 241 6.15 -14.76 13.90
C PRO A 241 6.29 -16.25 14.18
N VAL A 242 6.46 -16.63 15.46
CA VAL A 242 6.75 -18.02 15.86
C VAL A 242 5.70 -19.01 15.34
N LEU A 243 4.41 -18.62 15.30
CA LEU A 243 3.35 -19.48 14.76
C LEU A 243 3.61 -19.85 13.29
N GLN A 244 4.02 -18.88 12.47
CA GLN A 244 4.34 -19.11 11.06
C GLN A 244 5.57 -20.00 10.90
N THR A 245 6.59 -19.79 11.75
CA THR A 245 7.78 -20.63 11.78
C THR A 245 7.43 -22.07 12.12
N LEU A 246 6.64 -22.31 13.17
CA LEU A 246 6.23 -23.65 13.58
C LEU A 246 5.34 -24.33 12.54
N LEU A 247 4.46 -23.57 11.86
CA LEU A 247 3.66 -24.09 10.75
C LEU A 247 4.55 -24.54 9.59
N ALA A 248 5.50 -23.71 9.17
CA ALA A 248 6.47 -24.05 8.12
C ALA A 248 7.30 -25.29 8.48
N VAL A 249 7.85 -25.33 9.70
CA VAL A 249 8.62 -26.47 10.22
C VAL A 249 7.76 -27.74 10.27
N GLY A 250 6.51 -27.64 10.73
CA GLY A 250 5.57 -28.76 10.80
C GLY A 250 5.31 -29.38 9.43
N CYS A 251 5.00 -28.55 8.42
CA CYS A 251 4.81 -29.00 7.05
C CYS A 251 6.08 -29.66 6.49
N MET A 252 7.26 -29.05 6.67
CA MET A 252 8.52 -29.64 6.21
C MET A 252 8.85 -30.97 6.90
N LYS A 253 8.57 -31.09 8.21
CA LYS A 253 8.74 -32.35 8.96
C LYS A 253 7.87 -33.48 8.40
N ILE A 254 6.62 -33.20 8.02
CA ILE A 254 5.74 -34.20 7.38
C ILE A 254 6.37 -34.71 6.08
N GLY A 255 6.87 -33.80 5.22
CA GLY A 255 7.59 -34.18 4.01
C GLY A 255 8.82 -35.04 4.29
N ASN A 256 9.62 -34.65 5.29
CA ASN A 256 10.84 -35.38 5.67
C ASN A 256 10.56 -36.78 6.23
N ILE A 257 9.50 -36.96 7.03
CA ILE A 257 9.09 -38.28 7.55
C ILE A 257 8.74 -39.23 6.39
N LEU A 258 8.17 -38.69 5.30
CA LEU A 258 7.81 -39.45 4.11
C LEU A 258 8.96 -39.54 3.09
N HIS A 259 10.16 -39.04 3.41
CA HIS A 259 11.30 -38.93 2.50
C HIS A 259 11.01 -38.11 1.21
N LEU A 260 10.05 -37.19 1.28
CA LEU A 260 9.61 -36.32 0.20
C LEU A 260 9.57 -34.86 0.69
N PRO A 261 10.71 -34.17 0.82
CA PRO A 261 10.75 -32.80 1.36
C PRO A 261 9.89 -31.80 0.55
N TRP A 262 9.79 -31.99 -0.77
CA TRP A 262 8.92 -31.21 -1.65
C TRP A 262 7.44 -31.34 -1.28
N LEU A 263 7.01 -32.47 -0.71
CA LEU A 263 5.63 -32.67 -0.25
C LEU A 263 5.33 -31.75 0.94
N GLY A 264 6.31 -31.53 1.82
CA GLY A 264 6.17 -30.58 2.93
C GLY A 264 5.94 -29.16 2.44
N LEU A 265 6.74 -28.71 1.47
CA LEU A 265 6.56 -27.40 0.84
C LEU A 265 5.21 -27.29 0.11
N MET A 266 4.80 -28.34 -0.60
CA MET A 266 3.50 -28.41 -1.28
C MET A 266 2.32 -28.30 -0.32
N ILE A 267 2.36 -29.03 0.81
CA ILE A 267 1.32 -28.97 1.84
C ILE A 267 1.17 -27.53 2.35
N PHE A 268 2.29 -26.84 2.59
CA PHE A 268 2.26 -25.44 3.01
C PHE A 268 1.66 -24.53 1.93
N CYS A 269 2.23 -24.51 0.73
CA CYS A 269 1.83 -23.58 -0.34
C CYS A 269 0.41 -23.85 -0.86
N TYR A 270 0.06 -25.11 -1.14
CA TYR A 270 -1.26 -25.43 -1.68
C TYR A 270 -2.33 -25.42 -0.59
N GLY A 271 -1.98 -25.77 0.65
CA GLY A 271 -2.85 -25.57 1.79
C GLY A 271 -3.20 -24.09 1.97
N GLN A 272 -2.20 -23.21 1.89
CA GLN A 272 -2.40 -21.76 1.89
C GLN A 272 -3.30 -21.31 0.73
N ALA A 273 -3.03 -21.73 -0.50
CA ALA A 273 -3.84 -21.36 -1.67
C ALA A 273 -5.30 -21.79 -1.53
N LEU A 274 -5.56 -23.00 -1.04
CA LEU A 274 -6.91 -23.51 -0.76
C LEU A 274 -7.63 -22.68 0.30
N MET A 275 -6.96 -22.40 1.42
CA MET A 275 -7.51 -21.56 2.49
C MET A 275 -7.80 -20.14 1.97
N PHE A 276 -6.90 -19.58 1.16
CA PHE A 276 -7.06 -18.25 0.62
C PHE A 276 -8.26 -18.17 -0.33
N ALA A 277 -8.38 -19.11 -1.29
CA ALA A 277 -9.54 -19.19 -2.17
C ALA A 277 -10.85 -19.41 -1.40
N ALA A 278 -10.82 -20.20 -0.31
CA ALA A 278 -11.97 -20.40 0.56
C ALA A 278 -12.40 -19.09 1.27
N VAL A 279 -11.45 -18.29 1.75
CA VAL A 279 -11.74 -16.99 2.35
C VAL A 279 -12.30 -16.00 1.34
N LEU A 280 -11.72 -15.91 0.15
CA LEU A 280 -12.24 -15.04 -0.92
C LEU A 280 -13.65 -15.48 -1.36
N SER A 281 -13.91 -16.79 -1.44
CA SER A 281 -15.26 -17.31 -1.65
C SER A 281 -16.22 -16.95 -0.52
N TYR A 282 -15.76 -17.01 0.73
CA TYR A 282 -16.55 -16.59 1.90
C TYR A 282 -16.92 -15.10 1.85
N VAL A 283 -16.02 -14.24 1.36
CA VAL A 283 -16.33 -12.82 1.11
C VAL A 283 -17.50 -12.70 0.14
N ILE A 284 -17.47 -13.42 -0.99
CA ILE A 284 -18.55 -13.37 -1.98
C ILE A 284 -19.87 -13.89 -1.39
N TYR A 285 -19.81 -14.99 -0.62
CA TYR A 285 -20.95 -15.50 0.13
C TYR A 285 -21.53 -14.44 1.08
N LYS A 286 -20.67 -13.71 1.80
CA LYS A 286 -21.07 -12.65 2.73
C LYS A 286 -21.64 -11.43 2.04
N LEU A 287 -21.05 -10.99 0.94
CA LEU A 287 -21.62 -9.91 0.12
C LEU A 287 -22.98 -10.32 -0.46
N ALA A 288 -23.18 -11.60 -0.81
CA ALA A 288 -24.48 -12.12 -1.23
C ALA A 288 -25.50 -12.10 -0.07
N GLN A 289 -25.09 -12.44 1.16
CA GLN A 289 -25.95 -12.30 2.35
C GLN A 289 -26.33 -10.86 2.64
N LEU A 290 -25.44 -9.92 2.32
CA LEU A 290 -25.68 -8.48 2.44
C LEU A 290 -26.51 -7.92 1.28
N GLY A 291 -26.91 -8.73 0.29
CA GLY A 291 -27.73 -8.26 -0.84
C GLY A 291 -26.95 -7.52 -1.93
N VAL A 292 -25.62 -7.60 -1.95
CA VAL A 292 -24.79 -7.00 -3.01
C VAL A 292 -25.13 -7.63 -4.36
N HIS A 293 -25.29 -6.81 -5.40
CA HIS A 293 -25.71 -7.26 -6.72
C HIS A 293 -24.75 -8.30 -7.34
N LYS A 294 -25.26 -9.32 -8.06
CA LYS A 294 -24.42 -10.40 -8.63
C LYS A 294 -23.28 -9.92 -9.51
N TYR A 295 -23.51 -8.93 -10.38
CA TYR A 295 -22.45 -8.47 -11.29
C TYR A 295 -21.28 -7.82 -10.54
N ILE A 296 -21.53 -7.18 -9.40
CA ILE A 296 -20.47 -6.66 -8.53
C ILE A 296 -19.69 -7.82 -7.90
N ARG A 297 -20.40 -8.84 -7.40
CA ARG A 297 -19.79 -10.08 -6.87
C ARG A 297 -18.96 -10.81 -7.93
N VAL A 298 -19.46 -10.94 -9.15
CA VAL A 298 -18.74 -11.54 -10.29
C VAL A 298 -17.51 -10.71 -10.64
N GLY A 299 -17.62 -9.38 -10.68
CA GLY A 299 -16.47 -8.49 -10.89
C GLY A 299 -15.38 -8.68 -9.84
N LEU A 300 -15.74 -8.87 -8.55
CA LEU A 300 -14.78 -9.21 -7.51
C LEU A 300 -14.14 -10.59 -7.72
N VAL A 301 -14.90 -11.60 -8.13
CA VAL A 301 -14.34 -12.93 -8.44
C VAL A 301 -13.36 -12.85 -9.61
N LEU A 302 -13.66 -12.06 -10.64
CA LEU A 302 -12.73 -11.80 -11.74
C LEU A 302 -11.46 -11.09 -11.24
N LEU A 303 -11.58 -10.10 -10.36
CA LEU A 303 -10.42 -9.42 -9.76
C LEU A 303 -9.57 -10.41 -8.93
N PHE A 304 -10.21 -11.23 -8.09
CA PHE A 304 -9.51 -12.21 -7.25
C PHE A 304 -8.84 -13.32 -8.07
N GLY A 305 -9.50 -13.80 -9.12
CA GLY A 305 -9.00 -14.88 -9.96
C GLY A 305 -7.98 -14.43 -11.00
N LEU A 306 -8.20 -13.27 -11.65
CA LEU A 306 -7.46 -12.86 -12.84
C LEU A 306 -6.35 -11.84 -12.58
N VAL A 307 -6.35 -11.10 -11.46
CA VAL A 307 -5.21 -10.23 -11.12
C VAL A 307 -4.01 -11.12 -10.80
N PRO A 308 -2.95 -11.10 -11.63
CA PRO A 308 -1.87 -12.09 -11.58
C PRO A 308 -1.17 -12.21 -10.21
N VAL A 309 -0.95 -11.09 -9.51
CA VAL A 309 -0.27 -11.15 -8.21
C VAL A 309 -1.00 -12.00 -7.17
N ASN A 310 -2.34 -12.10 -7.24
CA ASN A 310 -3.11 -12.95 -6.34
C ASN A 310 -2.75 -14.42 -6.50
N ALA A 311 -2.60 -14.89 -7.75
CA ALA A 311 -2.23 -16.27 -8.05
C ALA A 311 -0.78 -16.56 -7.60
N ASN A 312 0.13 -15.61 -7.84
CA ASN A 312 1.53 -15.70 -7.41
C ASN A 312 1.63 -15.79 -5.88
N TYR A 313 0.94 -14.89 -5.16
CA TYR A 313 0.97 -14.84 -3.70
C TYR A 313 0.28 -16.04 -3.05
N ALA A 314 -0.76 -16.60 -3.68
CA ALA A 314 -1.42 -17.80 -3.19
C ALA A 314 -0.45 -19.00 -3.06
N VAL A 315 0.52 -19.12 -3.98
CA VAL A 315 1.48 -20.24 -4.03
C VAL A 315 2.87 -19.91 -3.47
N THR A 316 3.07 -18.69 -2.96
CA THR A 316 4.34 -18.23 -2.37
C THR A 316 4.29 -18.29 -0.85
N THR A 317 5.40 -18.71 -0.21
CA THR A 317 5.53 -18.80 1.25
C THR A 317 5.64 -17.44 1.95
N LEU A 318 4.61 -16.60 1.84
CA LEU A 318 4.56 -15.27 2.44
C LEU A 318 3.69 -15.24 3.71
N LYS A 319 4.32 -14.97 4.85
CA LYS A 319 3.61 -14.72 6.12
C LYS A 319 2.58 -13.59 6.01
N ASP A 320 2.84 -12.61 5.15
CA ASP A 320 1.97 -11.45 4.95
C ASP A 320 0.66 -11.82 4.23
N VAL A 321 0.67 -12.83 3.36
CA VAL A 321 -0.52 -13.35 2.67
C VAL A 321 -1.47 -14.00 3.66
N ASN A 322 -0.93 -14.83 4.56
CA ASN A 322 -1.68 -15.43 5.67
C ASN A 322 -2.37 -14.38 6.52
N PHE A 323 -1.66 -13.30 6.85
CA PHE A 323 -2.25 -12.17 7.56
C PHE A 323 -3.36 -11.48 6.75
N ALA A 324 -3.14 -11.23 5.45
CA ALA A 324 -4.07 -10.48 4.63
C ALA A 324 -5.44 -11.13 4.47
N PHE A 325 -5.54 -12.45 4.26
CA PHE A 325 -6.86 -13.06 4.11
C PHE A 325 -7.61 -13.18 5.45
N VAL A 326 -6.91 -13.40 6.58
CA VAL A 326 -7.56 -13.30 7.91
C VAL A 326 -8.00 -11.86 8.17
N PHE A 327 -7.24 -10.87 7.69
CA PHE A 327 -7.59 -9.46 7.82
C PHE A 327 -8.85 -9.11 7.03
N VAL A 328 -9.08 -9.74 5.89
CA VAL A 328 -10.35 -9.58 5.15
C VAL A 328 -11.53 -10.11 5.98
N LEU A 329 -11.39 -11.22 6.71
CA LEU A 329 -12.43 -11.69 7.64
C LEU A 329 -12.69 -10.67 8.76
N TYR A 330 -11.64 -10.02 9.26
CA TYR A 330 -11.76 -8.91 10.22
C TYR A 330 -12.58 -7.75 9.63
N LEU A 331 -12.30 -7.34 8.38
CA LEU A 331 -13.09 -6.30 7.69
C LEU A 331 -14.58 -6.69 7.55
N LEU A 332 -14.88 -7.97 7.29
CA LEU A 332 -16.26 -8.45 7.26
C LEU A 332 -16.94 -8.34 8.63
N CYS A 333 -16.25 -8.62 9.73
CA CYS A 333 -16.78 -8.35 11.07
C CYS A 333 -17.10 -6.87 11.26
N LEU A 334 -16.21 -5.97 10.86
CA LEU A 334 -16.45 -4.52 10.96
C LEU A 334 -17.63 -4.06 10.09
N LEU A 335 -17.79 -4.61 8.88
CA LEU A 335 -18.97 -4.35 8.05
C LEU A 335 -20.26 -4.78 8.74
N GLU A 336 -20.29 -5.98 9.33
CA GLU A 336 -21.46 -6.46 10.07
C GLU A 336 -21.74 -5.63 11.32
N MET A 337 -20.70 -5.18 12.04
CA MET A 337 -20.82 -4.27 13.18
C MET A 337 -21.46 -2.94 12.78
N VAL A 338 -21.01 -2.35 11.67
CA VAL A 338 -21.51 -1.06 11.18
C VAL A 338 -22.93 -1.17 10.64
N ARG A 339 -23.25 -2.26 9.92
CA ARG A 339 -24.56 -2.44 9.29
C ARG A 339 -25.66 -2.74 10.31
N SER A 340 -25.37 -3.57 11.29
CA SER A 340 -26.34 -4.02 12.30
C SER A 340 -25.70 -4.15 13.69
N PRO A 341 -25.35 -3.02 14.36
CA PRO A 341 -24.59 -3.02 15.61
C PRO A 341 -25.25 -3.86 16.70
N GLU A 342 -26.55 -3.70 16.91
CA GLU A 342 -27.27 -4.41 17.98
C GLU A 342 -27.28 -5.93 17.75
N ILE A 343 -27.47 -6.38 16.52
CA ILE A 343 -27.43 -7.80 16.14
C ILE A 343 -26.02 -8.36 16.34
N PHE A 344 -25.00 -7.59 15.98
CA PHE A 344 -23.61 -8.01 16.15
C PHE A 344 -23.25 -8.15 17.63
N PHE A 345 -23.41 -7.08 18.41
CA PHE A 345 -22.92 -7.02 19.80
C PHE A 345 -23.74 -7.87 20.78
N ARG A 346 -24.98 -8.26 20.45
CA ARG A 346 -25.76 -9.22 21.25
C ARG A 346 -25.42 -10.68 20.94
N ASN A 347 -24.77 -10.95 19.80
CA ASN A 347 -24.48 -12.31 19.38
C ASN A 347 -23.11 -12.78 19.91
N LYS A 348 -23.13 -13.60 20.98
CA LYS A 348 -21.91 -14.16 21.58
C LYS A 348 -21.01 -14.90 20.58
N LYS A 349 -21.58 -15.60 19.59
CA LYS A 349 -20.79 -16.32 18.57
C LYS A 349 -20.00 -15.36 17.69
N LYS A 350 -20.57 -14.20 17.34
CA LYS A 350 -19.88 -13.15 16.57
C LYS A 350 -18.75 -12.50 17.37
N LEU A 351 -18.97 -12.27 18.67
CA LEU A 351 -17.93 -11.74 19.56
C LEU A 351 -16.76 -12.73 19.75
N ILE A 352 -17.05 -14.03 19.89
CA ILE A 352 -16.01 -15.07 19.95
C ILE A 352 -15.26 -15.13 18.63
N TYR A 353 -15.97 -15.13 17.50
CA TYR A 353 -15.35 -15.14 16.17
C TYR A 353 -14.43 -13.93 15.96
N PHE A 354 -14.89 -12.72 16.32
CA PHE A 354 -14.09 -11.51 16.28
C PHE A 354 -12.85 -11.60 17.19
N SER A 355 -13.00 -12.15 18.39
CA SER A 355 -11.89 -12.38 19.31
C SER A 355 -10.84 -13.36 18.77
N VAL A 356 -11.29 -14.46 18.16
CA VAL A 356 -10.40 -15.45 17.53
C VAL A 356 -9.65 -14.83 16.35
N ILE A 357 -10.33 -14.03 15.52
CA ILE A 357 -9.69 -13.31 14.41
C ILE A 357 -8.59 -12.37 14.93
N ASN A 358 -8.89 -11.57 15.96
CA ASN A 358 -7.89 -10.67 16.56
C ASN A 358 -6.66 -11.43 17.06
N LEU A 359 -6.86 -12.55 17.75
CA LEU A 359 -5.76 -13.39 18.23
C LEU A 359 -4.93 -13.94 17.07
N ILE A 360 -5.58 -14.50 16.05
CA ILE A 360 -4.89 -15.05 14.87
C ILE A 360 -4.09 -13.96 14.16
N LEU A 361 -4.64 -12.76 13.96
CA LEU A 361 -3.93 -11.66 13.31
C LEU A 361 -2.64 -11.26 14.05
N MET A 362 -2.69 -11.20 15.39
CA MET A 362 -1.49 -10.93 16.21
C MET A 362 -0.47 -12.07 16.15
N LEU A 363 -0.92 -13.32 16.05
CA LEU A 363 -0.02 -14.48 15.91
C LEU A 363 0.60 -14.60 14.52
N LEU A 364 -0.11 -14.14 13.47
CA LEU A 364 0.37 -14.21 12.09
C LEU A 364 1.35 -13.08 11.75
N ARG A 365 1.28 -11.93 12.44
CA ARG A 365 2.28 -10.85 12.36
C ARG A 365 2.49 -10.20 13.72
N ASN A 366 3.74 -10.11 14.14
CA ASN A 366 4.16 -9.44 15.38
C ASN A 366 3.71 -7.97 15.45
N ASN A 367 3.54 -7.33 14.30
CA ASN A 367 3.07 -5.95 14.20
C ASN A 367 1.54 -5.82 14.09
N GLY A 368 0.79 -6.93 14.14
CA GLY A 368 -0.67 -6.93 14.04
C GLY A 368 -1.33 -6.09 15.14
N ALA A 369 -0.76 -6.07 16.35
CA ALA A 369 -1.24 -5.25 17.45
C ALA A 369 -1.20 -3.74 17.14
N TYR A 370 -0.21 -3.26 16.38
CA TYR A 370 -0.11 -1.85 15.97
C TYR A 370 -1.23 -1.42 15.02
N VAL A 371 -1.90 -2.37 14.36
CA VAL A 371 -3.07 -2.08 13.52
C VAL A 371 -4.38 -2.23 14.30
N LEU A 372 -4.49 -3.28 15.11
CA LEU A 372 -5.73 -3.62 15.82
C LEU A 372 -6.02 -2.66 16.97
N ILE A 373 -5.03 -2.35 17.83
CA ILE A 373 -5.26 -1.51 19.01
C ILE A 373 -5.75 -0.10 18.63
N PRO A 374 -5.13 0.64 17.69
CA PRO A 374 -5.64 1.94 17.28
C PRO A 374 -7.02 1.85 16.63
N THR A 375 -7.29 0.78 15.88
CA THR A 375 -8.62 0.55 15.29
C THR A 375 -9.68 0.41 16.37
N ASP A 376 -9.41 -0.38 17.40
CA ASP A 376 -10.38 -0.63 18.47
C ASP A 376 -10.62 0.59 19.36
N ILE A 377 -9.63 1.47 19.54
CA ILE A 377 -9.83 2.77 20.18
C ILE A 377 -10.88 3.58 19.42
N VAL A 378 -10.78 3.65 18.09
CA VAL A 378 -11.76 4.35 17.24
C VAL A 378 -13.14 3.68 17.34
N LEU A 379 -13.21 2.34 17.32
CA LEU A 379 -14.46 1.60 17.46
C LEU A 379 -15.11 1.84 18.84
N CYS A 380 -14.32 1.87 19.92
CA CYS A 380 -14.82 2.14 21.28
C CYS A 380 -15.40 3.54 21.41
N ILE A 381 -14.76 4.55 20.81
CA ILE A 381 -15.25 5.94 20.80
C ILE A 381 -16.59 6.00 20.07
N TYR A 382 -16.70 5.37 18.89
CA TYR A 382 -17.90 5.42 18.08
C TYR A 382 -19.07 4.60 18.68
N PHE A 383 -18.79 3.36 19.07
CA PHE A 383 -19.77 2.42 19.64
C PHE A 383 -19.73 2.42 21.17
N ARG A 384 -19.67 3.60 21.81
CA ARG A 384 -19.58 3.75 23.27
C ARG A 384 -20.59 2.93 24.08
N LYS A 385 -21.78 2.69 23.53
CA LYS A 385 -22.85 1.86 24.13
C LYS A 385 -22.43 0.38 24.28
N TYR A 386 -21.53 -0.09 23.41
CA TYR A 386 -21.07 -1.47 23.30
C TYR A 386 -19.59 -1.62 23.67
N ILE A 387 -19.03 -0.67 24.43
CA ILE A 387 -17.59 -0.61 24.72
C ILE A 387 -17.07 -1.91 25.34
N LYS A 388 -17.82 -2.54 26.25
CA LYS A 388 -17.43 -3.82 26.86
C LYS A 388 -17.35 -4.95 25.83
N GLN A 389 -18.29 -4.97 24.88
CA GLN A 389 -18.36 -5.95 23.80
C GLN A 389 -17.31 -5.74 22.72
N ILE A 390 -16.61 -4.60 22.70
CA ILE A 390 -15.46 -4.34 21.83
C ILE A 390 -14.17 -4.63 22.61
N ILE A 391 -14.06 -4.08 23.82
CA ILE A 391 -12.88 -4.23 24.68
C ILE A 391 -12.58 -5.70 24.95
N PHE A 392 -13.55 -6.51 25.40
CA PHE A 392 -13.23 -7.90 25.77
C PHE A 392 -12.71 -8.72 24.58
N PRO A 393 -13.38 -8.75 23.41
CA PRO A 393 -12.86 -9.48 22.25
C PRO A 393 -11.53 -8.98 21.69
N THR A 394 -11.08 -7.76 22.01
CA THR A 394 -9.78 -7.23 21.60
C THR A 394 -8.71 -7.40 22.67
N PHE A 395 -8.98 -6.90 23.88
CA PHE A 395 -8.01 -6.87 24.97
C PHE A 395 -7.70 -8.25 25.51
N ILE A 396 -8.65 -9.20 25.48
CA ILE A 396 -8.35 -10.58 25.91
C ILE A 396 -7.32 -11.19 24.95
N PRO A 397 -7.51 -11.21 23.61
CA PRO A 397 -6.46 -11.60 22.67
C PRO A 397 -5.15 -10.82 22.82
N ALA A 398 -5.22 -9.50 23.00
CA ALA A 398 -4.02 -8.68 23.17
C ALA A 398 -3.24 -9.05 24.44
N PHE A 399 -3.96 -9.27 25.55
CA PHE A 399 -3.37 -9.74 26.81
C PHE A 399 -2.78 -11.14 26.66
N VAL A 400 -3.51 -12.06 26.04
CA VAL A 400 -3.02 -13.41 25.75
C VAL A 400 -1.75 -13.34 24.90
N PHE A 401 -1.73 -12.54 23.84
CA PHE A 401 -0.58 -12.44 22.95
C PHE A 401 0.63 -11.73 23.61
N VAL A 402 0.41 -10.56 24.20
CA VAL A 402 1.49 -9.73 24.77
C VAL A 402 1.97 -10.31 26.09
N VAL A 403 1.08 -10.58 27.05
CA VAL A 403 1.47 -11.01 28.40
C VAL A 403 1.77 -12.51 28.40
N ILE A 404 0.81 -13.33 28.01
CA ILE A 404 0.96 -14.79 28.15
C ILE A 404 1.94 -15.34 27.13
N ILE A 405 1.75 -15.07 25.84
CA ILE A 405 2.57 -15.68 24.78
C ILE A 405 3.96 -15.02 24.74
N SER A 406 4.03 -13.70 24.60
CA SER A 406 5.30 -13.01 24.35
C SER A 406 6.17 -12.83 25.61
N ASN A 407 5.57 -12.66 26.79
CA ASN A 407 6.33 -12.37 28.03
C ASN A 407 6.37 -13.54 29.04
N VAL A 408 5.56 -14.60 28.88
CA VAL A 408 5.61 -15.79 29.73
C VAL A 408 6.06 -17.02 28.95
N ILE A 409 5.31 -17.42 27.91
CA ILE A 409 5.58 -18.65 27.15
C ILE A 409 6.90 -18.55 26.39
N TYR A 410 7.13 -17.49 25.61
CA TYR A 410 8.38 -17.36 24.85
C TYR A 410 9.62 -17.36 25.75
N PRO A 411 9.72 -16.53 26.82
CA PRO A 411 10.87 -16.58 27.71
C PRO A 411 11.02 -17.90 28.48
N TYR A 412 9.91 -18.58 28.83
CA TYR A 412 9.96 -19.91 29.45
C TYR A 412 10.65 -20.92 28.53
N PHE A 413 10.32 -20.90 27.24
CA PHE A 413 10.98 -21.71 26.21
C PHE A 413 12.28 -21.08 25.67
N LYS A 414 12.78 -20.00 26.29
CA LYS A 414 13.99 -19.26 25.87
C LYS A 414 13.93 -18.69 24.45
N ILE A 415 12.74 -18.55 23.88
CA ILE A 415 12.51 -17.92 22.58
C ILE A 415 12.78 -16.42 22.70
N ALA A 416 13.75 -15.93 21.94
CA ALA A 416 14.12 -14.52 21.97
C ALA A 416 13.04 -13.64 21.30
N PRO A 417 12.81 -12.40 21.79
CA PRO A 417 11.92 -11.46 21.13
C PRO A 417 12.48 -11.02 19.76
N GLY A 418 11.61 -10.44 18.92
CA GLY A 418 12.04 -9.83 17.66
C GLY A 418 12.98 -8.64 17.86
N SER A 419 13.73 -8.28 16.82
CA SER A 419 14.76 -7.24 16.92
C SER A 419 14.15 -5.86 17.16
N LYS A 420 14.67 -5.13 18.16
CA LYS A 420 14.29 -3.73 18.44
C LYS A 420 14.60 -2.79 17.28
N ARG A 421 15.57 -3.14 16.43
CA ARG A 421 16.01 -2.30 15.29
C ARG A 421 14.87 -2.01 14.31
N GLU A 422 13.87 -2.90 14.22
CA GLU A 422 12.74 -2.74 13.29
C GLU A 422 11.89 -1.51 13.63
N MET A 423 11.91 -1.06 14.90
CA MET A 423 11.23 0.16 15.36
C MET A 423 11.94 1.45 14.91
N TYR A 424 13.22 1.36 14.52
CA TYR A 424 14.08 2.50 14.23
C TYR A 424 14.40 2.66 12.75
N SER A 425 13.62 2.03 11.86
CA SER A 425 13.81 2.11 10.40
C SER A 425 13.88 3.56 9.90
N VAL A 426 12.95 4.42 10.33
CA VAL A 426 12.90 5.84 9.95
C VAL A 426 14.13 6.62 10.47
N PRO A 427 14.41 6.67 11.79
CA PRO A 427 15.54 7.45 12.28
C PRO A 427 16.88 6.95 11.76
N PHE A 428 17.07 5.64 11.59
CA PHE A 428 18.32 5.11 11.02
C PHE A 428 18.51 5.53 9.57
N GLN A 429 17.44 5.47 8.77
CA GLN A 429 17.49 5.90 7.37
C GLN A 429 17.75 7.40 7.22
N GLN A 430 17.15 8.22 8.08
CA GLN A 430 17.37 9.67 8.11
C GLN A 430 18.82 10.01 8.47
N THR A 431 19.38 9.36 9.50
CA THR A 431 20.79 9.51 9.86
C THR A 431 21.72 9.07 8.74
N ALA A 432 21.43 7.95 8.06
CA ALA A 432 22.23 7.48 6.95
C ALA A 432 22.27 8.48 5.79
N ARG A 433 21.13 9.12 5.47
CA ARG A 433 21.08 10.19 4.47
C ARG A 433 21.85 11.43 4.93
N LEU A 434 21.70 11.82 6.20
CA LEU A 434 22.44 12.95 6.79
C LEU A 434 23.95 12.75 6.67
N VAL A 435 24.47 11.59 7.07
CA VAL A 435 25.91 11.29 6.98
C VAL A 435 26.36 11.28 5.51
N LYS A 436 25.53 10.79 4.59
CA LYS A 436 25.85 10.78 3.16
C LYS A 436 25.93 12.18 2.54
N GLU A 437 25.04 13.09 2.93
CA GLU A 437 24.95 14.43 2.33
C GLU A 437 25.81 15.47 3.07
N TYR A 438 25.96 15.33 4.39
CA TYR A 438 26.57 16.33 5.29
C TYR A 438 27.60 15.72 6.25
N GLY A 439 28.14 14.52 5.96
CA GLY A 439 29.09 13.82 6.85
C GLY A 439 30.29 14.66 7.26
N ASP A 440 30.78 15.53 6.36
CA ASP A 440 31.90 16.45 6.62
C ASP A 440 31.56 17.57 7.62
N GLU A 441 30.28 17.92 7.76
CA GLU A 441 29.80 18.96 8.68
C GLU A 441 29.53 18.41 10.09
N ILE A 442 29.43 17.08 10.26
CA ILE A 442 29.14 16.45 11.54
C ILE A 442 30.39 16.45 12.44
N PRO A 443 30.38 17.14 13.60
CA PRO A 443 31.50 17.15 14.53
C PRO A 443 31.81 15.77 15.11
N GLU A 444 33.07 15.52 15.48
CA GLU A 444 33.54 14.24 16.00
C GLU A 444 32.74 13.73 17.22
N GLU A 445 32.29 14.64 18.09
CA GLU A 445 31.41 14.30 19.23
C GLU A 445 30.12 13.58 18.81
N ASP A 446 29.45 14.09 17.79
CA ASP A 446 28.21 13.52 17.27
C ASP A 446 28.49 12.21 16.51
N ARG A 447 29.62 12.15 15.77
CA ARG A 447 30.06 10.93 15.07
C ARG A 447 30.27 9.79 16.04
N ILE A 448 30.92 10.04 17.17
CA ILE A 448 31.14 9.04 18.22
C ILE A 448 29.80 8.54 18.78
N ILE A 449 28.84 9.42 19.04
CA ILE A 449 27.51 9.05 19.55
C ILE A 449 26.75 8.19 18.52
N ILE A 450 26.75 8.60 17.24
CA ILE A 450 26.13 7.81 16.16
C ILE A 450 26.81 6.45 16.05
N ASN A 451 28.14 6.41 16.11
CA ASN A 451 28.91 5.17 15.98
C ASN A 451 28.57 4.16 17.08
N LYS A 452 28.15 4.59 18.28
CA LYS A 452 27.70 3.65 19.33
C LYS A 452 26.43 2.87 18.94
N ILE A 453 25.59 3.42 18.07
CA ILE A 453 24.33 2.79 17.62
C ILE A 453 24.42 2.18 16.24
N LEU A 454 25.01 2.89 15.28
CA LEU A 454 25.14 2.49 13.88
C LEU A 454 26.59 2.58 13.47
N ASN A 455 27.13 1.61 12.72
CA ASN A 455 28.50 1.72 12.21
C ASN A 455 28.64 2.96 11.30
N TYR A 456 29.25 4.03 11.83
CA TYR A 456 29.33 5.34 11.18
C TYR A 456 30.17 5.27 9.90
N ASP A 457 31.28 4.53 9.91
CA ASP A 457 32.26 4.50 8.82
C ASP A 457 31.74 3.83 7.52
N THR A 458 30.59 3.17 7.57
CA THR A 458 30.02 2.46 6.40
C THR A 458 28.56 2.81 6.13
N ILE A 459 27.96 3.70 6.92
CA ILE A 459 26.50 3.94 6.87
C ILE A 459 26.08 4.70 5.61
N ASP A 460 26.93 5.59 5.13
CA ASP A 460 26.76 6.37 3.90
C ASP A 460 26.73 5.48 2.65
N GLU A 461 27.69 4.55 2.53
CA GLU A 461 27.79 3.58 1.43
C GLU A 461 26.61 2.59 1.44
N ARG A 462 26.07 2.31 2.64
CA ARG A 462 24.93 1.41 2.84
C ARG A 462 23.58 2.07 2.62
N TYR A 463 23.52 3.40 2.58
CA TYR A 463 22.28 4.12 2.35
C TYR A 463 21.70 3.84 0.96
N GLN A 464 20.51 3.25 0.95
CA GLN A 464 19.67 3.08 -0.24
C GLN A 464 18.34 3.79 0.00
N PRO A 465 17.99 4.82 -0.79
CA PRO A 465 16.85 5.70 -0.52
C PRO A 465 15.54 4.97 -0.18
N GLU A 466 15.23 3.89 -0.87
CA GLU A 466 13.97 3.17 -0.79
C GLU A 466 13.99 1.92 0.12
N LEU A 467 15.14 1.55 0.69
CA LEU A 467 15.30 0.32 1.46
C LEU A 467 16.29 0.50 2.63
N SER A 468 15.77 0.41 3.86
CA SER A 468 16.54 0.61 5.09
C SER A 468 17.31 -0.62 5.59
N ASP A 469 17.12 -1.81 5.00
CA ASP A 469 17.69 -3.06 5.53
C ASP A 469 19.23 -3.03 5.60
N LYS A 470 19.90 -2.42 4.62
CA LYS A 470 21.38 -2.28 4.62
C LYS A 470 21.89 -1.38 5.74
N VAL A 471 21.16 -0.32 6.05
CA VAL A 471 21.45 0.60 7.16
C VAL A 471 21.16 -0.08 8.49
N LYS A 472 19.99 -0.72 8.65
CA LYS A 472 19.65 -1.49 9.86
C LYS A 472 20.64 -2.61 10.17
N ALA A 473 21.30 -3.17 9.16
CA ALA A 473 22.33 -4.18 9.35
C ALA A 473 23.59 -3.65 10.06
N THR A 474 23.80 -2.33 10.15
CA THR A 474 24.89 -1.71 10.91
C THR A 474 24.56 -1.46 12.38
N TYR A 475 23.32 -1.71 12.80
CA TYR A 475 22.87 -1.51 14.16
C TYR A 475 23.62 -2.43 15.14
N LYS A 476 24.24 -1.82 16.16
CA LYS A 476 24.93 -2.51 17.24
C LYS A 476 23.90 -2.98 18.26
N LYS A 477 23.46 -4.24 18.14
CA LYS A 477 22.34 -4.79 18.94
C LYS A 477 22.54 -4.77 20.46
N ASP A 478 23.80 -4.71 20.90
CA ASP A 478 24.18 -4.65 22.31
C ASP A 478 24.21 -3.22 22.88
N ALA A 479 23.85 -2.22 22.06
CA ALA A 479 23.73 -0.83 22.49
C ALA A 479 22.74 -0.67 23.65
N THR A 480 23.15 0.11 24.64
CA THR A 480 22.38 0.38 25.85
C THR A 480 21.23 1.36 25.60
N ALA A 481 20.28 1.41 26.52
CA ALA A 481 19.19 2.38 26.47
C ALA A 481 19.68 3.84 26.63
N GLU A 482 20.81 4.04 27.32
CA GLU A 482 21.45 5.34 27.48
C GLU A 482 22.08 5.80 26.15
N GLU A 483 22.88 4.94 25.51
CA GLU A 483 23.47 5.23 24.19
C GLU A 483 22.39 5.50 23.13
N MET A 484 21.29 4.76 23.16
CA MET A 484 20.16 5.00 22.25
C MET A 484 19.50 6.36 22.53
N ARG A 485 19.42 6.78 23.79
CA ARG A 485 18.89 8.10 24.15
C ARG A 485 19.81 9.22 23.67
N ASP A 486 21.12 9.07 23.85
CA ASP A 486 22.11 10.02 23.36
C ASP A 486 22.04 10.15 21.83
N TYR A 487 21.95 9.01 21.14
CA TYR A 487 21.72 8.96 19.69
C TYR A 487 20.45 9.67 19.26
N LEU A 488 19.32 9.45 19.95
CA LEU A 488 18.07 10.14 19.64
C LEU A 488 18.19 11.66 19.90
N GLY A 489 19.01 12.08 20.86
CA GLY A 489 19.36 13.48 21.09
C GLY A 489 20.12 14.09 19.90
N VAL A 490 21.15 13.40 19.40
CA VAL A 490 21.90 13.82 18.20
C VAL A 490 21.01 13.80 16.96
N TRP A 491 20.21 12.75 16.77
CA TRP A 491 19.24 12.65 15.67
C TRP A 491 18.25 13.83 15.70
N ALA A 492 17.74 14.22 16.88
CA ALA A 492 16.83 15.35 17.03
C ALA A 492 17.52 16.69 16.77
N LYS A 493 18.75 16.88 17.26
CA LYS A 493 19.58 18.07 16.96
C LYS A 493 19.68 18.29 15.45
N TRP A 494 20.06 17.25 14.71
CA TRP A 494 20.25 17.33 13.27
C TRP A 494 18.95 17.40 12.47
N LEU A 495 17.83 16.88 12.99
CA LEU A 495 16.50 17.11 12.42
C LEU A 495 16.15 18.60 12.37
N PHE A 496 16.58 19.40 13.36
CA PHE A 496 16.35 20.84 13.35
C PHE A 496 17.37 21.63 12.53
N ILE A 497 18.57 21.08 12.30
CA ILE A 497 19.60 21.72 11.46
C ILE A 497 19.30 21.47 9.97
N HIS A 498 19.00 20.22 9.59
CA HIS A 498 18.70 19.79 8.22
C HIS A 498 17.34 19.07 8.10
N PRO A 499 16.21 19.74 8.42
CA PRO A 499 14.88 19.12 8.38
C PRO A 499 14.52 18.54 7.01
N GLU A 500 15.00 19.14 5.93
CA GLU A 500 14.79 18.69 4.55
C GLU A 500 15.36 17.30 4.28
N VAL A 501 16.53 16.97 4.84
CA VAL A 501 17.16 15.65 4.67
C VAL A 501 16.26 14.59 5.30
N TYR A 502 15.72 14.87 6.48
CA TYR A 502 14.92 13.94 7.24
C TYR A 502 13.56 13.70 6.58
N VAL A 503 12.92 14.76 6.09
CA VAL A 503 11.66 14.66 5.35
C VAL A 503 11.87 13.87 4.07
N GLN A 504 12.89 14.20 3.27
CA GLN A 504 13.13 13.51 2.01
C GLN A 504 13.55 12.04 2.20
N ALA A 505 14.36 11.72 3.22
CA ALA A 505 14.67 10.33 3.57
C ALA A 505 13.41 9.52 3.91
N THR A 506 12.46 10.13 4.63
CA THR A 506 11.19 9.48 4.98
C THR A 506 10.31 9.31 3.74
N MET A 507 10.21 10.33 2.90
CA MET A 507 9.41 10.27 1.67
C MET A 507 9.95 9.25 0.67
N ASN A 508 11.27 9.14 0.50
CA ASN A 508 11.87 8.08 -0.33
C ASN A 508 11.47 6.67 0.11
N ASN A 509 11.35 6.46 1.42
CA ASN A 509 10.92 5.18 1.97
C ASN A 509 9.42 4.88 1.80
N CYS A 510 8.59 5.85 1.38
CA CYS A 510 7.15 5.62 1.33
C CYS A 510 6.37 6.22 0.14
N TYR A 511 6.98 7.00 -0.75
CA TYR A 511 6.26 7.71 -1.82
C TYR A 511 5.47 6.77 -2.73
N GLY A 512 5.98 5.56 -3.00
CA GLY A 512 5.31 4.61 -3.90
C GLY A 512 4.08 3.92 -3.31
N TYR A 513 3.82 4.09 -2.01
CA TYR A 513 2.51 3.76 -1.43
C TYR A 513 1.40 4.72 -1.88
N PHE A 514 1.76 5.90 -2.39
CA PHE A 514 0.83 6.96 -2.79
C PHE A 514 0.92 7.33 -4.27
N TYR A 515 2.03 7.03 -4.94
CA TYR A 515 2.26 7.33 -6.36
C TYR A 515 1.92 6.11 -7.24
N PRO A 516 0.83 6.14 -8.04
CA PRO A 516 0.37 4.96 -8.80
C PRO A 516 1.37 4.43 -9.84
N GLU A 517 2.25 5.27 -10.35
CA GLU A 517 3.25 4.94 -11.37
C GLU A 517 4.51 4.33 -10.77
N ALA A 518 4.70 4.41 -9.44
CA ALA A 518 5.79 3.74 -8.76
C ALA A 518 5.79 2.24 -9.10
N LYS A 519 6.95 1.75 -9.51
CA LYS A 519 7.17 0.34 -9.83
C LYS A 519 8.02 -0.29 -8.74
N SER A 520 7.73 -1.55 -8.46
CA SER A 520 8.44 -2.36 -7.49
C SER A 520 8.41 -3.79 -7.94
N TRP A 521 9.27 -4.60 -7.33
CA TRP A 521 9.15 -6.05 -7.41
C TRP A 521 7.82 -6.54 -6.82
N ILE A 522 6.92 -7.03 -7.67
CA ILE A 522 5.56 -7.46 -7.27
C ILE A 522 5.39 -8.98 -7.18
N ALA A 523 6.22 -9.78 -7.88
CA ALA A 523 6.01 -11.22 -8.01
C ALA A 523 7.26 -12.08 -7.73
N TYR A 524 7.04 -13.27 -7.17
CA TYR A 524 8.10 -14.23 -6.83
C TYR A 524 8.25 -15.27 -7.93
N THR A 525 9.48 -15.69 -8.23
CA THR A 525 9.76 -16.47 -9.43
C THR A 525 10.08 -17.94 -9.17
N GLU A 526 10.79 -18.26 -8.08
CA GLU A 526 11.28 -19.61 -7.83
C GLU A 526 11.55 -19.88 -6.34
N ILE A 527 11.85 -21.14 -6.02
CA ILE A 527 12.37 -21.52 -4.70
C ILE A 527 13.76 -20.90 -4.53
N THR A 528 13.93 -20.06 -3.52
CA THR A 528 15.21 -19.39 -3.25
C THR A 528 16.34 -20.38 -2.95
N PRO A 529 17.61 -19.99 -3.20
CA PRO A 529 18.77 -20.89 -3.10
C PRO A 529 18.90 -21.74 -1.82
N PRO A 530 18.54 -21.23 -0.61
CA PRO A 530 18.64 -22.05 0.60
C PRO A 530 17.80 -23.33 0.58
N GLY A 531 16.81 -23.45 -0.32
CA GLY A 531 16.00 -24.65 -0.48
C GLY A 531 16.79 -25.91 -0.79
N LYS A 532 17.94 -25.81 -1.46
CA LYS A 532 18.82 -26.96 -1.75
C LYS A 532 19.22 -27.73 -0.49
N ARG A 533 19.45 -27.02 0.62
CA ARG A 533 19.79 -27.62 1.93
C ARG A 533 18.66 -28.51 2.46
N TYR A 534 17.43 -28.16 2.14
CA TYR A 534 16.22 -28.86 2.55
C TYR A 534 15.75 -29.90 1.53
N GLY A 535 16.53 -30.17 0.47
CA GLY A 535 16.14 -31.09 -0.60
C GLY A 535 14.96 -30.58 -1.44
N VAL A 536 14.72 -29.27 -1.46
CA VAL A 536 13.67 -28.65 -2.28
C VAL A 536 14.26 -27.71 -3.31
N SER A 537 13.81 -27.86 -4.55
CA SER A 537 14.19 -27.01 -5.66
C SER A 537 13.05 -26.94 -6.67
N SER A 538 13.01 -25.85 -7.42
CA SER A 538 12.11 -25.71 -8.57
C SER A 538 12.43 -26.81 -9.60
N PRO A 539 11.47 -27.65 -10.02
CA PRO A 539 11.71 -28.65 -11.06
C PRO A 539 12.03 -27.99 -12.40
N GLU A 540 13.13 -28.41 -13.01
CA GLU A 540 13.64 -27.84 -14.27
C GLU A 540 12.66 -28.04 -15.44
N VAL A 541 11.94 -29.17 -15.47
CA VAL A 541 10.92 -29.48 -16.49
C VAL A 541 9.78 -28.44 -16.55
N LEU A 542 9.56 -27.69 -15.46
CA LEU A 542 8.53 -26.64 -15.38
C LEU A 542 9.10 -25.23 -15.56
N SER A 543 10.41 -25.07 -15.75
CA SER A 543 11.11 -23.77 -15.75
C SER A 543 10.54 -22.78 -16.76
N THR A 544 10.29 -23.21 -18.00
CA THR A 544 9.73 -22.35 -19.06
C THR A 544 8.35 -21.82 -18.69
N GLY A 545 7.44 -22.71 -18.25
CA GLY A 545 6.09 -22.31 -17.86
C GLY A 545 6.09 -21.46 -16.57
N ARG A 546 6.99 -21.75 -15.63
CA ARG A 546 7.20 -20.98 -14.40
C ARG A 546 7.61 -19.55 -14.72
N ARG A 547 8.60 -19.37 -15.60
CA ARG A 547 9.07 -18.07 -16.05
C ARG A 547 7.92 -17.28 -16.67
N ILE A 548 7.19 -17.89 -17.60
CA ILE A 548 6.03 -17.24 -18.25
C ILE A 548 5.03 -16.79 -17.18
N VAL A 549 4.56 -17.69 -16.32
CA VAL A 549 3.50 -17.37 -15.34
C VAL A 549 3.93 -16.30 -14.34
N ASN A 550 5.18 -16.31 -13.90
CA ASN A 550 5.67 -15.35 -12.89
C ASN A 550 6.12 -14.01 -13.49
N GLU A 551 6.27 -13.90 -14.82
CA GLU A 551 6.47 -12.63 -15.53
C GLU A 551 5.13 -11.91 -15.82
N ILE A 552 3.99 -12.62 -15.83
CA ILE A 552 2.67 -12.03 -16.11
C ILE A 552 2.36 -10.81 -15.23
N PRO A 553 2.58 -10.82 -13.89
CA PRO A 553 2.31 -9.64 -13.07
C PRO A 553 3.05 -8.38 -13.56
N GLU A 554 4.34 -8.51 -13.90
CA GLU A 554 5.15 -7.40 -14.42
C GLU A 554 4.69 -6.96 -15.81
N ILE A 555 4.31 -7.90 -16.68
CA ILE A 555 3.73 -7.57 -17.99
C ILE A 555 2.41 -6.81 -17.83
N VAL A 556 1.52 -7.28 -16.95
CA VAL A 556 0.23 -6.63 -16.69
C VAL A 556 0.45 -5.24 -16.09
N ARG A 557 1.44 -5.07 -15.21
CA ARG A 557 1.81 -3.79 -14.59
C ARG A 557 2.12 -2.69 -15.63
N ASP A 558 2.57 -3.09 -16.82
CA ASP A 558 2.91 -2.19 -17.93
C ASP A 558 1.76 -1.94 -18.93
N ILE A 559 0.66 -2.70 -18.85
CA ILE A 559 -0.51 -2.49 -19.72
C ILE A 559 -1.34 -1.31 -19.20
N PRO A 560 -1.66 -0.30 -20.03
CA PRO A 560 -2.51 0.82 -19.60
C PRO A 560 -3.84 0.35 -19.02
N ILE A 561 -4.32 1.01 -17.96
CA ILE A 561 -5.53 0.68 -17.19
C ILE A 561 -5.42 -0.65 -16.42
N LEU A 562 -5.06 -1.76 -17.06
CA LEU A 562 -4.92 -3.06 -16.40
C LEU A 562 -3.78 -3.06 -15.36
N GLY A 563 -2.67 -2.39 -15.64
CA GLY A 563 -1.53 -2.28 -14.74
C GLY A 563 -1.83 -1.53 -13.45
N LEU A 564 -2.92 -0.76 -13.39
CA LEU A 564 -3.40 -0.16 -12.14
C LEU A 564 -3.87 -1.21 -11.14
N THR A 565 -4.29 -2.40 -11.60
CA THR A 565 -4.61 -3.53 -10.70
C THR A 565 -3.39 -4.12 -10.02
N GLU A 566 -2.20 -3.80 -10.51
CA GLU A 566 -0.90 -4.18 -9.91
C GLU A 566 -0.21 -2.95 -9.26
N SER A 567 -0.92 -1.83 -9.10
CA SER A 567 -0.37 -0.58 -8.54
C SER A 567 -0.80 -0.36 -7.09
N ILE A 568 0.18 -0.26 -6.20
CA ILE A 568 -0.07 0.04 -4.77
C ILE A 568 -0.70 1.42 -4.60
N GLY A 569 -0.10 2.46 -5.22
CA GLY A 569 -0.59 3.83 -5.13
C GLY A 569 -2.04 3.96 -5.61
N PHE A 570 -2.43 3.20 -6.64
CA PHE A 570 -3.81 3.20 -7.13
C PHE A 570 -4.81 2.69 -6.09
N TYR A 571 -4.50 1.62 -5.35
CA TYR A 571 -5.38 1.15 -4.28
C TYR A 571 -5.48 2.14 -3.12
N THR A 572 -4.40 2.86 -2.80
CA THR A 572 -4.44 3.98 -1.85
C THR A 572 -5.35 5.10 -2.34
N TRP A 573 -5.32 5.42 -3.63
CA TRP A 573 -6.23 6.41 -4.23
C TRP A 573 -7.68 5.96 -4.19
N LEU A 574 -7.96 4.69 -4.51
CA LEU A 574 -9.29 4.10 -4.38
C LEU A 574 -9.81 4.18 -2.93
N MET A 575 -8.95 3.97 -1.94
CA MET A 575 -9.29 4.16 -0.53
C MET A 575 -9.66 5.61 -0.22
N ILE A 576 -8.82 6.58 -0.61
CA ILE A 576 -9.08 8.01 -0.37
C ILE A 576 -10.38 8.46 -1.07
N CYS A 577 -10.56 8.05 -2.33
CA CYS A 577 -11.77 8.32 -3.12
C CYS A 577 -13.02 7.75 -2.47
N SER A 578 -12.99 6.49 -2.03
CA SER A 578 -14.15 5.83 -1.43
C SER A 578 -14.53 6.44 -0.08
N ILE A 579 -13.55 6.83 0.75
CA ILE A 579 -13.80 7.59 1.99
C ILE A 579 -14.43 8.95 1.68
N ALA A 580 -13.87 9.71 0.73
CA ALA A 580 -14.41 11.01 0.34
C ALA A 580 -15.84 10.88 -0.24
N TYR A 581 -16.11 9.81 -0.99
CA TYR A 581 -17.44 9.51 -1.51
C TYR A 581 -18.43 9.18 -0.38
N LEU A 582 -18.04 8.36 0.60
CA LEU A 582 -18.86 8.06 1.79
C LEU A 582 -19.22 9.33 2.58
N ILE A 583 -18.30 10.30 2.68
CA ILE A 583 -18.58 11.62 3.26
C ILE A 583 -19.61 12.38 2.40
N TYR A 584 -19.46 12.35 1.08
CA TYR A 584 -20.39 13.00 0.14
C TYR A 584 -21.81 12.42 0.22
N ILE A 585 -21.98 11.10 0.36
CA ILE A 585 -23.30 10.46 0.54
C ILE A 585 -23.74 10.36 2.01
N SER A 586 -23.01 11.00 2.94
CA SER A 586 -23.32 11.03 4.38
C SER A 586 -23.32 9.65 5.09
N LYS A 587 -22.68 8.62 4.52
CA LYS A 587 -22.58 7.25 5.09
C LYS A 587 -21.34 7.07 5.96
N LYS A 588 -21.19 7.95 6.96
CA LYS A 588 -19.96 8.05 7.76
C LYS A 588 -19.64 6.82 8.60
N SER A 589 -20.64 6.02 8.98
CA SER A 589 -20.44 4.81 9.77
C SER A 589 -19.57 3.77 9.03
N VAL A 590 -19.66 3.70 7.70
CA VAL A 590 -18.87 2.78 6.87
C VAL A 590 -17.39 3.19 6.81
N ILE A 591 -17.08 4.47 7.03
CA ILE A 591 -15.69 4.97 7.09
C ILE A 591 -14.91 4.25 8.22
N LEU A 592 -15.60 3.83 9.29
CA LEU A 592 -14.95 3.09 10.40
C LEU A 592 -14.30 1.78 9.93
N VAL A 593 -14.83 1.16 8.88
CA VAL A 593 -14.28 -0.08 8.31
C VAL A 593 -12.95 0.17 7.59
N TYR A 594 -12.68 1.41 7.16
CA TYR A 594 -11.39 1.79 6.59
C TYR A 594 -10.32 2.07 7.66
N THR A 595 -10.68 2.28 8.92
CA THR A 595 -9.73 2.55 10.02
C THR A 595 -8.52 1.59 10.03
N PRO A 596 -8.70 0.25 10.05
CA PRO A 596 -7.56 -0.66 10.08
C PRO A 596 -6.72 -0.61 8.79
N LEU A 597 -7.31 -0.24 7.64
CA LEU A 597 -6.58 -0.05 6.38
C LEU A 597 -5.74 1.24 6.39
N ILE A 598 -6.28 2.32 6.96
CA ILE A 598 -5.56 3.58 7.15
C ILE A 598 -4.39 3.36 8.11
N VAL A 599 -4.64 2.71 9.24
CA VAL A 599 -3.57 2.41 10.22
C VAL A 599 -2.51 1.50 9.60
N LEU A 600 -2.92 0.49 8.82
CA LEU A 600 -1.97 -0.35 8.08
C LEU A 600 -1.12 0.48 7.11
N LEU A 601 -1.71 1.39 6.32
CA LEU A 601 -0.97 2.27 5.42
C LEU A 601 0.04 3.14 6.19
N LEU A 602 -0.37 3.73 7.33
CA LEU A 602 0.53 4.50 8.19
C LEU A 602 1.68 3.65 8.75
N THR A 603 1.42 2.39 9.12
CA THR A 603 2.50 1.48 9.52
C THR A 603 3.44 1.12 8.36
N CYS A 604 2.94 1.10 7.12
CA CYS A 604 3.76 0.89 5.93
C CYS A 604 4.66 2.11 5.63
N MET A 605 4.19 3.33 5.90
CA MET A 605 5.00 4.55 5.73
C MET A 605 6.25 4.58 6.61
N VAL A 606 6.21 3.94 7.78
CA VAL A 606 7.35 3.81 8.70
C VAL A 606 8.07 2.47 8.58
N SER A 607 7.70 1.67 7.58
CA SER A 607 8.26 0.35 7.33
C SER A 607 9.61 0.43 6.61
N PRO A 608 10.36 -0.68 6.51
CA PRO A 608 11.74 -0.61 6.05
C PRO A 608 11.91 -0.53 4.53
N ALA A 609 10.84 -0.65 3.75
CA ALA A 609 10.89 -0.75 2.29
C ALA A 609 9.77 0.07 1.65
N ASN A 610 10.12 0.89 0.66
CA ASN A 610 9.18 1.57 -0.20
C ASN A 610 8.47 0.59 -1.15
N THR A 611 7.24 0.91 -1.54
CA THR A 611 6.50 0.22 -2.61
C THR A 611 6.42 -1.30 -2.43
N MET A 612 6.37 -1.79 -1.18
CA MET A 612 6.34 -3.24 -0.94
C MET A 612 4.91 -3.79 -0.88
N MET A 613 4.46 -4.39 -1.98
CA MET A 613 3.06 -4.84 -2.17
C MET A 613 2.60 -5.83 -1.10
N ARG A 614 3.43 -6.81 -0.71
CA ARG A 614 3.09 -7.79 0.34
C ARG A 614 2.73 -7.15 1.68
N TYR A 615 3.30 -5.98 2.03
CA TYR A 615 3.02 -5.32 3.32
C TYR A 615 1.64 -4.65 3.36
N ILE A 616 1.18 -4.17 2.22
CA ILE A 616 -0.08 -3.44 2.06
C ILE A 616 -1.17 -4.30 1.40
N TYR A 617 -0.90 -5.59 1.18
CA TYR A 617 -1.81 -6.54 0.56
C TYR A 617 -3.21 -6.63 1.20
N PRO A 618 -3.39 -6.47 2.53
CA PRO A 618 -4.74 -6.37 3.11
C PRO A 618 -5.57 -5.20 2.55
N LEU A 619 -4.93 -4.09 2.18
CA LEU A 619 -5.58 -2.94 1.54
C LEU A 619 -5.96 -3.27 0.09
N ILE A 620 -5.08 -3.94 -0.65
CA ILE A 620 -5.32 -4.37 -2.04
C ILE A 620 -6.55 -5.29 -2.14
N LEU A 621 -6.71 -6.21 -1.19
CA LEU A 621 -7.91 -7.06 -1.12
C LEU A 621 -9.11 -6.32 -0.53
N GLY A 622 -8.91 -5.54 0.53
CA GLY A 622 -9.98 -4.91 1.31
C GLY A 622 -10.71 -3.80 0.56
N VAL A 623 -9.99 -2.92 -0.14
CA VAL A 623 -10.59 -1.74 -0.79
C VAL A 623 -11.62 -2.13 -1.86
N PRO A 624 -11.36 -3.07 -2.78
CA PRO A 624 -12.38 -3.55 -3.73
C PRO A 624 -13.63 -4.12 -3.05
N ILE A 625 -13.47 -4.86 -1.95
CA ILE A 625 -14.58 -5.42 -1.17
C ILE A 625 -15.45 -4.30 -0.59
N LEU A 626 -14.82 -3.26 -0.04
CA LEU A 626 -15.53 -2.11 0.52
C LEU A 626 -16.21 -1.28 -0.58
N ILE A 627 -15.57 -1.08 -1.74
CA ILE A 627 -16.20 -0.42 -2.89
C ILE A 627 -17.43 -1.20 -3.36
N ALA A 628 -17.35 -2.53 -3.45
CA ALA A 628 -18.50 -3.37 -3.80
C ALA A 628 -19.68 -3.17 -2.83
N TYR A 629 -19.40 -3.05 -1.54
CA TYR A 629 -20.41 -2.74 -0.53
C TYR A 629 -20.97 -1.32 -0.64
N ILE A 630 -20.11 -0.32 -0.90
CA ILE A 630 -20.50 1.09 -1.13
C ILE A 630 -21.47 1.21 -2.31
N LEU A 631 -21.19 0.51 -3.41
CA LEU A 631 -22.06 0.48 -4.59
C LEU A 631 -23.42 -0.14 -4.28
N HIS A 632 -23.50 -1.09 -3.35
CA HIS A 632 -24.76 -1.69 -2.92
C HIS A 632 -25.60 -0.74 -2.05
N ILE A 633 -25.01 -0.14 -1.00
CA ILE A 633 -25.77 0.76 -0.10
C ILE A 633 -26.29 2.02 -0.82
N GLN A 634 -25.64 2.43 -1.92
CA GLN A 634 -26.13 3.50 -2.78
C GLN A 634 -27.41 3.12 -3.53
N ASN A 635 -27.55 1.85 -3.93
CA ASN A 635 -28.72 1.38 -4.66
C ASN A 635 -29.94 1.20 -3.73
N GLU A 636 -29.75 0.82 -2.45
CA GLU A 636 -30.85 0.64 -1.48
C GLU A 636 -31.68 1.93 -1.23
N GLU A 637 -31.07 3.11 -1.22
CA GLU A 637 -31.80 4.37 -0.90
C GLU A 637 -32.62 4.92 -2.05
N GLY A 638 -32.26 4.63 -3.30
CA GLY A 638 -33.04 5.06 -4.44
C GLY A 638 -34.39 4.33 -4.56
N ASP A 639 -34.63 3.28 -3.79
CA ASP A 639 -35.91 2.57 -3.71
C ASP A 639 -36.84 3.15 -2.62
N VAL A 640 -36.32 3.88 -1.62
CA VAL A 640 -37.13 4.48 -0.53
C VAL A 640 -37.65 5.88 -0.87
N ASN A 641 -36.93 6.65 -1.69
CA ASN A 641 -37.34 8.01 -2.09
C ASN A 641 -38.24 8.06 -3.35
N ASN A 642 -38.59 6.90 -3.93
CA ASN A 642 -39.42 6.77 -5.13
C ASN A 642 -40.75 6.04 -4.86
N VAL A 643 -41.17 5.94 -3.59
CA VAL A 643 -42.48 5.39 -3.17
C VAL A 643 -43.35 6.51 -2.64
#